data_AF-A0A7X7FPI8-F1
#
_entry.id   AF-A0A7X7FPI8-F1
#
_cell.length_a   1.000
_cell.length_b   1.000
_cell.length_c   1.000
_cell.angle_alpha   90.00
_cell.angle_beta   90.00
_cell.angle_gamma   90.00
#
_symmetry.space_group_name_H-M   'P 1'
#
loop_
_entity.id
_entity.type
_entity.pdbx_description
1 polymer ?
#
loop_
_entity_poly.entity_id
_entity_poly.type
_entity_poly.pdbx_seq_one_letter_code
_entity_poly.pdbx_strand_id
1 'polypeptide(L)'
;MGQIQRFDLGRPRSFNRLAVTAVMASLLLLGQNAKARPVFSAIPAMASSVRPAFSLQGSRWTTTATDGAVAEGQALTLTYSFVADGTTIAASTQGSGPSILFATLDANFPGGRAAWKARFAEAFAQWSKYVNITYVEVGDDGAAFPASPGLLGGRGDVRIAMIQLANPANQAVTFFPQFGGDTVLNSDQISEFVDAGNGFRKLLNVIMRQHGTGLGLQAVISDESSFLMEPGLQTDFLGPQEDDIRGSQFLYGDRFEPNESSGEAEFVGGPLQDPTTSGNLTLTIEDVSLGRSNDADWYAFTGFAEAPIAIRVEPVGSTYSFAPQTDPQSIQMVDGAAVRNLGLRLWRRVSAQTGEIQLLAQINFNPAGAGEYHPPITYSLAGYLLVEVFSTDGIDDVQRYRLRISNADIPLDRPAITVSHNGDAIEDGQTYENLIDPTVIGSTGQLTLLIGNQGTAPLEFTDPSPERVLISGPHATDYAATIDRNAVAPGGAESALMSIVFTPAEAGTREATFTVPTNDPDLPSFSFTLVNQALLPAAPELELRIDDTIVIHGGTFDFAGINIGGSSTVSMQIANAGTATLNVGGISITGTHAAEFTSSVLVATLAPGSSVSGSLSFAPAAAGSRQATLNLANSGDQNPYSITLQGTGQAIVDCNGNNIPDENELDSDGDGIINDCEEEDDGVGAPLPTVGLFRCGNGAAALLPTTFAGLCTLGLVGRRRRD
;
A
#
# COMPACT_ATOMS: atom_id res chain seq x y z
N MET A 1 -47.01 -3.25 -70.02
CA MET A 1 -46.96 -3.05 -71.49
C MET A 1 -45.59 -2.49 -71.83
N GLY A 2 -44.88 -3.10 -72.80
CA GLY A 2 -43.67 -2.57 -73.46
C GLY A 2 -42.33 -3.16 -72.99
N GLN A 3 -42.00 -4.42 -73.36
CA GLN A 3 -40.94 -4.83 -74.34
C GLN A 3 -39.48 -4.59 -73.87
N ILE A 4 -38.71 -5.60 -73.42
CA ILE A 4 -38.04 -6.72 -74.13
C ILE A 4 -37.13 -6.28 -75.30
N GLN A 5 -35.81 -6.43 -75.12
CA GLN A 5 -34.96 -7.22 -76.03
C GLN A 5 -33.66 -7.69 -75.33
N ARG A 6 -33.50 -9.02 -75.27
CA ARG A 6 -32.26 -9.76 -75.01
C ARG A 6 -31.69 -10.23 -76.35
N PHE A 7 -30.36 -10.22 -76.47
CA PHE A 7 -29.51 -11.13 -77.28
C PHE A 7 -28.05 -10.87 -76.82
N ASP A 8 -27.07 -11.76 -76.83
CA ASP A 8 -26.97 -13.19 -76.52
C ASP A 8 -25.45 -13.48 -76.32
N LEU A 9 -25.17 -14.52 -75.53
CA LEU A 9 -23.96 -15.31 -75.27
C LEU A 9 -22.55 -14.92 -75.80
N GLY A 10 -21.57 -15.00 -74.90
CA GLY A 10 -20.15 -15.21 -75.22
C GLY A 10 -19.19 -15.26 -74.01
N ARG A 11 -19.04 -16.44 -73.38
CA ARG A 11 -17.87 -16.82 -72.54
C ARG A 11 -16.69 -17.27 -73.45
N PRO A 12 -15.44 -17.56 -72.99
CA PRO A 12 -14.81 -17.48 -71.64
C PRO A 12 -13.33 -17.00 -71.64
N ARG A 13 -12.66 -17.13 -70.46
CA ARG A 13 -11.21 -17.27 -70.16
C ARG A 13 -10.52 -15.97 -69.70
N SER A 14 -9.59 -15.91 -68.77
CA SER A 14 -9.09 -16.74 -67.65
C SER A 14 -7.83 -16.01 -67.11
N PHE A 15 -7.47 -16.22 -65.84
CA PHE A 15 -6.15 -15.95 -65.23
C PHE A 15 -5.75 -14.50 -64.84
N ASN A 16 -5.81 -14.28 -63.52
CA ASN A 16 -4.69 -14.05 -62.59
C ASN A 16 -3.76 -12.83 -62.72
N ARG A 17 -3.52 -12.27 -61.52
CA ARG A 17 -2.27 -11.73 -60.95
C ARG A 17 -2.09 -10.20 -60.87
N LEU A 18 -2.08 -9.79 -59.61
CA LEU A 18 -1.05 -9.01 -58.90
C LEU A 18 -1.00 -7.48 -59.05
N ALA A 19 -0.90 -6.90 -57.85
CA ALA A 19 -0.12 -5.74 -57.46
C ALA A 19 -0.70 -4.36 -57.79
N VAL A 20 -1.22 -3.70 -56.75
CA VAL A 20 -1.27 -2.23 -56.70
C VAL A 20 -0.56 -1.78 -55.44
N THR A 21 0.64 -1.25 -55.64
CA THR A 21 1.39 -0.44 -54.69
C THR A 21 1.10 1.03 -55.03
N ALA A 22 0.66 1.78 -54.02
CA ALA A 22 0.76 3.22 -53.75
C ALA A 22 0.73 4.27 -54.89
N VAL A 23 0.00 5.37 -54.67
CA VAL A 23 0.57 6.72 -54.45
C VAL A 23 -0.53 7.77 -54.22
N MET A 24 -0.32 8.54 -53.14
CA MET A 24 -0.76 9.90 -52.77
C MET A 24 -1.42 10.80 -53.83
N ALA A 25 -2.41 11.61 -53.39
CA ALA A 25 -2.23 13.04 -53.07
C ALA A 25 -3.54 13.85 -53.13
N SER A 26 -3.75 14.71 -52.12
CA SER A 26 -4.06 16.16 -52.25
C SER A 26 -5.22 16.68 -51.39
N LEU A 27 -4.93 17.85 -50.79
CA LEU A 27 -5.76 18.85 -50.06
C LEU A 27 -5.42 18.88 -48.56
N LEU A 28 -5.02 19.99 -47.93
CA LEU A 28 -5.04 21.41 -48.29
C LEU A 28 -4.08 22.15 -47.32
N LEU A 29 -3.37 23.18 -47.80
CA LEU A 29 -2.55 24.07 -46.98
C LEU A 29 -3.25 25.42 -46.78
N LEU A 30 -3.13 25.99 -45.57
CA LEU A 30 -3.22 27.41 -45.11
C LEU A 30 -3.83 27.36 -43.68
N GLY A 31 -3.24 27.83 -42.56
CA GLY A 31 -2.25 28.86 -42.28
C GLY A 31 -1.93 28.86 -40.76
N GLN A 32 -0.88 29.59 -40.38
CA GLN A 32 -0.07 29.46 -39.17
C GLN A 32 -0.71 29.98 -37.86
N ASN A 33 -0.46 29.29 -36.73
CA ASN A 33 0.25 29.81 -35.52
C ASN A 33 -0.14 29.07 -34.23
N ALA A 34 0.71 28.14 -33.76
CA ALA A 34 1.08 27.94 -32.35
C ALA A 34 2.10 26.81 -32.24
N LYS A 35 3.20 27.04 -31.53
CA LYS A 35 4.26 26.07 -31.26
C LYS A 35 3.72 24.92 -30.38
N ALA A 36 3.61 23.72 -30.93
CA ALA A 36 3.58 22.48 -30.16
C ALA A 36 4.77 21.60 -30.59
N ARG A 37 5.51 21.09 -29.60
CA ARG A 37 6.63 20.15 -29.77
C ARG A 37 6.10 18.86 -30.44
N PRO A 38 6.88 18.17 -31.30
CA PRO A 38 6.42 16.94 -31.92
C PRO A 38 6.34 15.84 -30.86
N VAL A 39 5.11 15.40 -30.56
CA VAL A 39 4.88 14.07 -30.01
C VAL A 39 5.29 13.09 -31.09
N PHE A 40 6.21 12.18 -30.77
CA PHE A 40 6.54 11.05 -31.63
C PHE A 40 5.25 10.27 -31.88
N SER A 41 4.71 10.39 -33.09
CA SER A 41 3.70 9.48 -33.61
C SER A 41 4.38 8.12 -33.71
N ALA A 42 4.09 7.23 -32.76
CA ALA A 42 4.38 5.82 -32.91
C ALA A 42 3.73 5.35 -34.22
N ILE A 43 4.55 4.77 -35.09
CA ILE A 43 4.11 3.99 -36.24
C ILE A 43 3.20 2.89 -35.68
N PRO A 44 2.00 2.62 -36.23
CA PRO A 44 1.20 1.51 -35.75
C PRO A 44 2.03 0.23 -35.96
N ALA A 45 2.40 -0.41 -34.85
CA ALA A 45 2.94 -1.74 -34.88
C ALA A 45 1.97 -2.60 -35.69
N MET A 46 2.48 -3.36 -36.66
CA MET A 46 1.70 -4.43 -37.26
C MET A 46 1.15 -5.27 -36.11
N ALA A 47 -0.17 -5.49 -36.07
CA ALA A 47 -0.83 -6.26 -35.04
C ALA A 47 -0.10 -7.60 -34.90
N SER A 48 0.71 -7.71 -33.84
CA SER A 48 1.15 -9.02 -33.36
C SER A 48 -0.13 -9.76 -33.04
N SER A 49 -0.32 -10.95 -33.61
CA SER A 49 -1.44 -11.81 -33.23
C SER A 49 -1.43 -11.93 -31.71
N VAL A 50 -2.41 -11.34 -31.03
CA VAL A 50 -2.64 -11.58 -29.60
C VAL A 50 -2.82 -13.09 -29.49
N ARG A 51 -1.86 -13.77 -28.85
CA ARG A 51 -2.00 -15.20 -28.61
C ARG A 51 -2.87 -15.35 -27.37
N PRO A 52 -3.92 -16.17 -27.41
CA PRO A 52 -4.68 -16.49 -26.21
C PRO A 52 -3.74 -17.00 -25.11
N ALA A 53 -3.98 -16.54 -23.89
CA ALA A 53 -3.15 -16.83 -22.71
C ALA A 53 -3.55 -18.15 -22.03
N PHE A 54 -3.68 -19.19 -22.86
CA PHE A 54 -3.88 -20.59 -22.54
C PHE A 54 -3.30 -21.41 -23.69
N SER A 55 -2.90 -22.65 -23.47
CA SER A 55 -2.30 -23.50 -24.51
C SER A 55 -3.21 -24.66 -24.87
N LEU A 56 -3.33 -24.94 -26.16
CA LEU A 56 -4.14 -26.04 -26.70
C LEU A 56 -3.24 -26.97 -27.53
N GLN A 57 -3.33 -28.28 -27.30
CA GLN A 57 -2.58 -29.29 -28.05
C GLN A 57 -3.48 -30.35 -28.71
N GLY A 58 -4.73 -30.45 -28.26
CA GLY A 58 -5.74 -31.36 -28.80
C GLY A 58 -6.84 -30.66 -29.59
N SER A 59 -7.77 -31.46 -30.11
CA SER A 59 -9.08 -30.99 -30.56
C SER A 59 -10.04 -30.95 -29.37
N ARG A 60 -11.11 -30.15 -29.40
CA ARG A 60 -12.27 -30.38 -28.53
C ARG A 60 -12.89 -31.74 -28.82
N TRP A 61 -13.70 -32.25 -27.88
CA TRP A 61 -14.64 -33.32 -28.20
C TRP A 61 -15.59 -32.87 -29.32
N THR A 62 -15.66 -33.67 -30.37
CA THR A 62 -16.55 -33.44 -31.53
C THR A 62 -17.57 -34.55 -31.68
N THR A 63 -17.45 -35.64 -30.91
CA THR A 63 -18.42 -36.73 -30.88
C THR A 63 -18.43 -37.38 -29.49
N THR A 64 -19.61 -37.67 -28.95
CA THR A 64 -19.79 -38.43 -27.70
C THR A 64 -20.75 -39.59 -27.91
N ALA A 65 -20.75 -40.54 -26.98
CA ALA A 65 -21.71 -41.66 -26.96
C ALA A 65 -23.15 -41.19 -26.82
N THR A 66 -23.38 -40.07 -26.11
CA THR A 66 -24.72 -39.54 -25.82
C THR A 66 -25.25 -38.67 -26.95
N ASP A 67 -24.45 -37.72 -27.42
CA ASP A 67 -24.92 -36.65 -28.30
C ASP A 67 -24.61 -36.91 -29.77
N GLY A 68 -23.80 -37.94 -30.07
CA GLY A 68 -23.27 -38.12 -31.42
C GLY A 68 -22.35 -36.95 -31.77
N ALA A 69 -22.45 -36.41 -32.98
CA ALA A 69 -21.61 -35.29 -33.41
C ALA A 69 -22.05 -33.97 -32.75
N VAL A 70 -21.11 -33.22 -32.18
CA VAL A 70 -21.38 -31.99 -31.42
C VAL A 70 -20.63 -30.81 -32.04
N ALA A 71 -21.36 -29.76 -32.42
CA ALA A 71 -20.80 -28.52 -32.95
C ALA A 71 -20.23 -27.61 -31.85
N GLU A 72 -19.34 -26.69 -32.22
CA GLU A 72 -18.79 -25.68 -31.31
C GLU A 72 -19.90 -24.89 -30.60
N GLY A 73 -19.72 -24.56 -29.32
CA GLY A 73 -20.72 -23.90 -28.47
C GLY A 73 -21.92 -24.78 -28.06
N GLN A 74 -22.10 -25.99 -28.61
CA GLN A 74 -23.20 -26.85 -28.18
C GLN A 74 -22.90 -27.59 -26.87
N ALA A 75 -23.94 -27.70 -26.04
CA ALA A 75 -23.97 -28.53 -24.85
C ALA A 75 -23.43 -29.95 -25.13
N LEU A 76 -22.59 -30.44 -24.22
CA LEU A 76 -21.88 -31.71 -24.37
C LEU A 76 -22.15 -32.62 -23.16
N THR A 77 -22.53 -33.87 -23.39
CA THR A 77 -22.56 -34.90 -22.34
C THR A 77 -21.37 -35.82 -22.49
N LEU A 78 -20.43 -35.76 -21.54
CA LEU A 78 -19.32 -36.70 -21.43
C LEU A 78 -19.65 -37.79 -20.40
N THR A 79 -19.75 -39.02 -20.89
CA THR A 79 -19.83 -40.18 -20.00
C THR A 79 -18.43 -40.56 -19.52
N TYR A 80 -18.28 -40.99 -18.26
CA TYR A 80 -17.02 -41.51 -17.75
C TYR A 80 -17.20 -42.86 -17.06
N SER A 81 -16.18 -43.71 -17.13
CA SER A 81 -16.22 -45.05 -16.52
C SER A 81 -14.90 -45.40 -15.83
N PHE A 82 -14.98 -46.27 -14.82
CA PHE A 82 -13.84 -46.80 -14.09
C PHE A 82 -13.51 -48.21 -14.60
N VAL A 83 -12.29 -48.39 -15.12
CA VAL A 83 -11.88 -49.62 -15.78
C VAL A 83 -11.65 -50.74 -14.76
N ALA A 84 -12.30 -51.88 -14.98
CA ALA A 84 -12.21 -53.05 -14.11
C ALA A 84 -10.77 -53.58 -13.97
N ASP A 85 -10.46 -54.09 -12.77
CA ASP A 85 -9.16 -54.70 -12.49
C ASP A 85 -8.88 -55.87 -13.45
N GLY A 86 -7.61 -56.03 -13.84
CA GLY A 86 -7.18 -57.06 -14.80
C GLY A 86 -7.32 -56.66 -16.27
N THR A 87 -8.06 -55.60 -16.60
CA THR A 87 -8.11 -55.04 -17.97
C THR A 87 -6.73 -54.55 -18.37
N THR A 88 -6.25 -54.92 -19.56
CA THR A 88 -4.91 -54.52 -20.02
C THR A 88 -4.89 -53.04 -20.42
N ILE A 89 -4.02 -52.26 -19.77
CA ILE A 89 -3.83 -50.83 -19.98
C ILE A 89 -2.50 -50.60 -20.71
N ALA A 90 -2.54 -49.82 -21.79
CA ALA A 90 -1.37 -49.37 -22.53
C ALA A 90 -1.25 -47.84 -22.46
N ALA A 91 -0.46 -47.31 -21.53
CA ALA A 91 -0.24 -45.87 -21.35
C ALA A 91 0.89 -45.34 -22.26
N SER A 92 0.93 -45.76 -23.53
CA SER A 92 2.00 -45.41 -24.47
C SER A 92 3.40 -45.73 -23.91
N THR A 93 4.36 -44.81 -24.02
CA THR A 93 5.73 -44.95 -23.47
C THR A 93 5.79 -44.85 -21.94
N GLN A 94 4.67 -44.55 -21.27
CA GLN A 94 4.62 -44.31 -19.82
C GLN A 94 4.32 -45.57 -19.00
N GLY A 95 4.04 -46.71 -19.64
CA GLY A 95 3.88 -48.00 -18.97
C GLY A 95 2.74 -48.84 -19.55
N SER A 96 2.73 -50.13 -19.18
CA SER A 96 1.66 -51.05 -19.53
C SER A 96 1.47 -52.09 -18.44
N GLY A 97 0.23 -52.48 -18.17
CA GLY A 97 -0.08 -53.49 -17.16
C GLY A 97 -1.59 -53.70 -16.99
N PRO A 98 -2.00 -54.69 -16.19
CA PRO A 98 -3.40 -54.83 -15.80
C PRO A 98 -3.83 -53.66 -14.90
N SER A 99 -5.04 -53.14 -15.11
CA SER A 99 -5.64 -52.17 -14.19
C SER A 99 -5.71 -52.78 -12.78
N ILE A 100 -5.41 -51.98 -11.77
CA ILE A 100 -5.53 -52.31 -10.34
C ILE A 100 -6.35 -51.26 -9.59
N LEU A 101 -7.10 -50.42 -10.32
CA LEU A 101 -7.81 -49.26 -9.79
C LEU A 101 -8.74 -49.58 -8.62
N PHE A 102 -9.60 -50.58 -8.78
CA PHE A 102 -10.59 -50.91 -7.76
C PHE A 102 -9.92 -51.52 -6.54
N ALA A 103 -9.06 -52.52 -6.73
CA ALA A 103 -8.31 -53.15 -5.64
C ALA A 103 -7.50 -52.13 -4.83
N THR A 104 -6.80 -51.20 -5.50
CA THR A 104 -5.96 -50.21 -4.83
C THR A 104 -6.78 -49.14 -4.12
N LEU A 105 -7.75 -48.50 -4.77
CA LEU A 105 -8.52 -47.42 -4.13
C LEU A 105 -9.47 -47.95 -3.06
N ASP A 106 -10.09 -49.11 -3.24
CA ASP A 106 -10.97 -49.68 -2.20
C ASP A 106 -10.22 -50.05 -0.93
N ALA A 107 -8.96 -50.51 -1.06
CA ALA A 107 -8.14 -50.91 0.08
C ALA A 107 -7.57 -49.72 0.86
N ASN A 108 -7.25 -48.61 0.18
CA ASN A 108 -6.50 -47.50 0.77
C ASN A 108 -7.34 -46.25 1.05
N PHE A 109 -8.45 -46.04 0.33
CA PHE A 109 -9.19 -44.79 0.43
C PHE A 109 -10.16 -44.81 1.63
N PRO A 110 -10.13 -43.81 2.53
CA PRO A 110 -11.06 -43.72 3.65
C PRO A 110 -12.52 -43.67 3.19
N GLY A 111 -13.34 -44.60 3.68
CA GLY A 111 -14.75 -44.72 3.27
C GLY A 111 -14.97 -45.60 2.01
N GLY A 112 -13.91 -46.19 1.46
CA GLY A 112 -13.98 -47.18 0.40
C GLY A 112 -14.56 -46.65 -0.91
N ARG A 113 -15.19 -47.55 -1.68
CA ARG A 113 -15.55 -47.31 -3.08
C ARG A 113 -16.39 -46.08 -3.34
N ALA A 114 -17.46 -45.92 -2.56
CA ALA A 114 -18.37 -44.80 -2.73
C ALA A 114 -17.67 -43.46 -2.46
N ALA A 115 -16.75 -43.42 -1.49
CA ALA A 115 -16.07 -42.20 -1.08
C ALA A 115 -15.07 -41.72 -2.13
N TRP A 116 -14.23 -42.60 -2.69
CA TRP A 116 -13.29 -42.15 -3.72
C TRP A 116 -14.01 -41.78 -5.01
N LYS A 117 -15.06 -42.51 -5.42
CA LYS A 117 -15.87 -42.16 -6.61
C LYS A 117 -16.53 -40.79 -6.46
N ALA A 118 -16.98 -40.44 -5.26
CA ALA A 118 -17.52 -39.12 -4.99
C ALA A 118 -16.50 -37.99 -5.22
N ARG A 119 -15.19 -38.23 -5.03
CA ARG A 119 -14.14 -37.25 -5.34
C ARG A 119 -13.92 -37.04 -6.83
N PHE A 120 -14.06 -38.07 -7.65
CA PHE A 120 -14.07 -37.89 -9.11
C PHE A 120 -15.29 -37.09 -9.57
N ALA A 121 -16.48 -37.42 -9.04
CA ALA A 121 -17.69 -36.66 -9.34
C ALA A 121 -17.55 -35.19 -8.91
N GLU A 122 -16.95 -34.92 -7.75
CA GLU A 122 -16.62 -33.57 -7.28
C GLU A 122 -15.67 -32.85 -8.24
N ALA A 123 -14.58 -33.49 -8.69
CA ALA A 123 -13.64 -32.92 -9.65
C ALA A 123 -14.31 -32.56 -10.98
N PHE A 124 -15.16 -33.42 -11.53
CA PHE A 124 -15.92 -33.13 -12.75
C PHE A 124 -16.97 -32.03 -12.53
N ALA A 125 -17.60 -32.01 -11.36
CA ALA A 125 -18.54 -30.95 -11.01
C ALA A 125 -17.86 -29.57 -10.97
N GLN A 126 -16.59 -29.47 -10.57
CA GLN A 126 -15.84 -28.20 -10.62
C GLN A 126 -15.70 -27.67 -12.06
N TRP A 127 -15.42 -28.54 -13.04
CA TRP A 127 -15.37 -28.14 -14.45
C TRP A 127 -16.74 -27.71 -14.97
N SER A 128 -17.81 -28.46 -14.67
CA SER A 128 -19.18 -28.15 -15.15
C SER A 128 -19.76 -26.83 -14.64
N LYS A 129 -19.11 -26.17 -13.67
CA LYS A 129 -19.49 -24.81 -13.24
C LYS A 129 -19.21 -23.76 -14.31
N TYR A 130 -18.16 -23.97 -15.11
CA TYR A 130 -17.59 -22.99 -16.01
C TYR A 130 -17.86 -23.27 -17.48
N VAL A 131 -18.09 -24.53 -17.85
CA VAL A 131 -18.32 -24.96 -19.24
C VAL A 131 -19.61 -25.76 -19.36
N ASN A 132 -20.26 -25.71 -20.53
CA ASN A 132 -21.47 -26.49 -20.79
C ASN A 132 -21.18 -27.97 -21.08
N ILE A 133 -20.63 -28.66 -20.07
CA ILE A 133 -20.38 -30.10 -20.09
C ILE A 133 -21.12 -30.76 -18.93
N THR A 134 -21.98 -31.72 -19.26
CA THR A 134 -22.62 -32.62 -18.30
C THR A 134 -21.82 -33.91 -18.18
N TYR A 135 -21.48 -34.31 -16.95
CA TYR A 135 -20.74 -35.53 -16.68
C TYR A 135 -21.64 -36.63 -16.14
N VAL A 136 -21.57 -37.82 -16.72
CA VAL A 136 -22.39 -38.97 -16.32
C VAL A 136 -21.52 -40.20 -16.12
N GLU A 137 -21.52 -40.75 -14.91
CA GLU A 137 -20.86 -42.03 -14.67
C GLU A 137 -21.65 -43.19 -15.31
N VAL A 138 -20.95 -44.06 -16.04
CA VAL A 138 -21.49 -45.29 -16.62
C VAL A 138 -20.63 -46.51 -16.27
N GLY A 139 -21.13 -47.71 -16.57
CA GLY A 139 -20.34 -48.93 -16.47
C GLY A 139 -19.17 -48.97 -17.47
N ASP A 140 -18.27 -49.94 -17.31
CA ASP A 140 -17.20 -50.22 -18.27
C ASP A 140 -17.28 -51.68 -18.72
N ASP A 141 -17.24 -51.92 -20.03
CA ASP A 141 -17.37 -53.25 -20.64
C ASP A 141 -16.03 -53.98 -20.84
N GLY A 142 -14.92 -53.40 -20.36
CA GLY A 142 -13.59 -53.99 -20.46
C GLY A 142 -12.99 -53.96 -21.87
N ALA A 143 -13.52 -53.11 -22.77
CA ALA A 143 -12.95 -52.94 -24.10
C ALA A 143 -11.47 -52.49 -24.06
N ALA A 144 -10.79 -52.63 -25.20
CA ALA A 144 -9.38 -52.28 -25.34
C ALA A 144 -9.11 -50.84 -24.87
N PHE A 145 -8.01 -50.65 -24.16
CA PHE A 145 -7.59 -49.35 -23.63
C PHE A 145 -6.23 -48.97 -24.24
N PRO A 146 -6.02 -47.72 -24.67
CA PRO A 146 -6.93 -46.57 -24.62
C PRO A 146 -7.79 -46.44 -25.89
N ALA A 147 -8.58 -45.36 -25.96
CA ALA A 147 -9.22 -44.85 -27.18
C ALA A 147 -10.35 -45.70 -27.77
N SER A 148 -10.93 -46.61 -26.99
CA SER A 148 -12.21 -47.23 -27.37
C SER A 148 -13.31 -46.18 -27.27
N PRO A 149 -14.10 -45.92 -28.35
CA PRO A 149 -15.18 -44.92 -28.31
C PRO A 149 -16.17 -45.19 -27.18
N GLY A 150 -16.81 -44.18 -26.60
CA GLY A 150 -17.87 -44.39 -25.62
C GLY A 150 -19.02 -45.26 -26.16
N LEU A 151 -19.71 -45.96 -25.26
CA LEU A 151 -20.87 -46.79 -25.57
C LEU A 151 -21.96 -46.54 -24.53
N LEU A 152 -23.09 -45.98 -24.96
CA LEU A 152 -24.18 -45.62 -24.06
C LEU A 152 -24.61 -46.80 -23.18
N GLY A 153 -24.53 -46.62 -21.86
CA GLY A 153 -24.88 -47.63 -20.86
C GLY A 153 -23.86 -48.76 -20.67
N GLY A 154 -22.74 -48.78 -21.40
CA GLY A 154 -21.74 -49.85 -21.34
C GLY A 154 -20.29 -49.41 -21.16
N ARG A 155 -19.89 -48.23 -21.64
CA ARG A 155 -18.52 -47.69 -21.54
C ARG A 155 -18.53 -46.18 -21.61
N GLY A 156 -17.74 -45.52 -20.75
CA GLY A 156 -17.57 -44.07 -20.77
C GLY A 156 -16.86 -43.58 -22.03
N ASP A 157 -17.14 -42.33 -22.41
CA ASP A 157 -16.32 -41.59 -23.38
C ASP A 157 -14.90 -41.40 -22.85
N VAL A 158 -14.79 -41.09 -21.55
CA VAL A 158 -13.52 -41.01 -20.81
C VAL A 158 -13.40 -42.20 -19.86
N ARG A 159 -12.33 -42.98 -19.99
CA ARG A 159 -12.10 -44.15 -19.15
C ARG A 159 -10.92 -43.93 -18.20
N ILE A 160 -11.12 -44.29 -16.94
CA ILE A 160 -10.15 -44.06 -15.87
C ILE A 160 -9.62 -45.42 -15.40
N ALA A 161 -8.30 -45.58 -15.44
CA ALA A 161 -7.61 -46.78 -14.99
C ALA A 161 -6.47 -46.43 -14.03
N MET A 162 -5.87 -47.45 -13.42
CA MET A 162 -4.67 -47.28 -12.59
C MET A 162 -3.71 -48.42 -12.83
N ILE A 163 -2.44 -48.09 -13.07
CA ILE A 163 -1.32 -49.04 -13.13
C ILE A 163 -0.12 -48.45 -12.40
N GLN A 164 0.93 -49.24 -12.23
CA GLN A 164 2.25 -48.68 -11.91
C GLN A 164 2.85 -48.08 -13.18
N LEU A 165 3.05 -46.76 -13.21
CA LEU A 165 3.70 -46.09 -14.35
C LEU A 165 5.22 -46.31 -14.33
N ALA A 166 5.85 -46.16 -15.50
CA ALA A 166 7.28 -46.34 -15.69
C ALA A 166 8.13 -45.35 -14.86
N ASN A 167 7.63 -44.13 -14.66
CA ASN A 167 8.22 -43.17 -13.73
C ASN A 167 7.38 -43.11 -12.44
N PRO A 168 7.92 -43.55 -11.29
CA PRO A 168 7.17 -43.56 -10.04
C PRO A 168 6.78 -42.16 -9.58
N ALA A 169 7.48 -41.10 -10.00
CA ALA A 169 7.20 -39.72 -9.62
C ALA A 169 6.00 -39.09 -10.35
N ASN A 170 5.54 -39.67 -11.47
CA ASN A 170 4.39 -39.13 -12.20
C ASN A 170 3.10 -39.48 -11.46
N GLN A 171 2.18 -38.52 -11.26
CA GLN A 171 0.86 -38.80 -10.67
C GLN A 171 -0.06 -39.54 -11.63
N ALA A 172 -0.11 -39.11 -12.89
CA ALA A 172 -1.03 -39.66 -13.88
C ALA A 172 -0.61 -39.28 -15.31
N VAL A 173 -1.23 -39.93 -16.29
CA VAL A 173 -1.10 -39.62 -17.71
C VAL A 173 -2.48 -39.63 -18.34
N THR A 174 -2.77 -38.65 -19.19
CA THR A 174 -4.06 -38.54 -19.89
C THR A 174 -3.86 -38.40 -21.39
N PHE A 175 -4.74 -39.03 -22.16
CA PHE A 175 -4.80 -38.89 -23.61
C PHE A 175 -5.69 -37.69 -23.99
N PHE A 176 -5.31 -36.93 -25.01
CA PHE A 176 -6.14 -35.84 -25.53
C PHE A 176 -7.48 -36.36 -26.12
N PRO A 177 -8.50 -35.50 -26.32
CA PRO A 177 -9.82 -35.91 -26.82
C PRO A 177 -9.81 -36.76 -28.09
N GLN A 178 -8.94 -36.46 -29.06
CA GLN A 178 -8.81 -37.24 -30.29
C GLN A 178 -8.32 -38.69 -30.09
N PHE A 179 -7.87 -39.01 -28.87
CA PHE A 179 -7.43 -40.33 -28.43
C PHE A 179 -8.27 -40.85 -27.25
N GLY A 180 -9.46 -40.29 -27.03
CA GLY A 180 -10.46 -40.79 -26.08
C GLY A 180 -10.45 -40.15 -24.70
N GLY A 181 -9.59 -39.16 -24.41
CA GLY A 181 -9.60 -38.51 -23.08
C GLY A 181 -9.19 -39.40 -21.91
N ASP A 182 -8.84 -40.66 -22.17
CA ASP A 182 -8.61 -41.70 -21.15
C ASP A 182 -7.49 -41.30 -20.19
N THR A 183 -7.68 -41.58 -18.89
CA THR A 183 -6.73 -41.23 -17.82
C THR A 183 -6.21 -42.48 -17.12
N VAL A 184 -4.89 -42.52 -16.90
CA VAL A 184 -4.21 -43.57 -16.15
C VAL A 184 -3.55 -42.97 -14.92
N LEU A 185 -4.05 -43.32 -13.74
CA LEU A 185 -3.45 -42.95 -12.46
C LEU A 185 -2.25 -43.84 -12.13
N ASN A 186 -1.25 -43.29 -11.46
CA ASN A 186 -0.10 -44.05 -11.00
C ASN A 186 -0.34 -44.62 -9.60
N SER A 187 -0.28 -45.94 -9.46
CA SER A 187 -0.41 -46.58 -8.16
C SER A 187 0.71 -46.22 -7.17
N ASP A 188 1.89 -45.81 -7.66
CA ASP A 188 3.00 -45.39 -6.79
C ASP A 188 2.70 -44.08 -6.04
N GLN A 189 1.69 -43.32 -6.49
CA GLN A 189 1.25 -42.04 -5.89
C GLN A 189 0.02 -42.20 -4.99
N ILE A 190 -0.31 -43.43 -4.57
CA ILE A 190 -1.49 -43.71 -3.74
C ILE A 190 -1.53 -42.89 -2.44
N SER A 191 -0.37 -42.59 -1.84
CA SER A 191 -0.28 -41.76 -0.63
C SER A 191 -0.79 -40.34 -0.85
N GLU A 192 -0.58 -39.76 -2.04
CA GLU A 192 -1.12 -38.45 -2.40
C GLU A 192 -2.63 -38.53 -2.63
N PHE A 193 -3.12 -39.62 -3.21
CA PHE A 193 -4.53 -39.78 -3.55
C PHE A 193 -5.42 -40.01 -2.33
N VAL A 194 -4.90 -40.63 -1.27
CA VAL A 194 -5.65 -40.90 -0.03
C VAL A 194 -5.39 -39.87 1.07
N ASP A 195 -4.56 -38.85 0.79
CA ASP A 195 -4.27 -37.78 1.73
C ASP A 195 -5.54 -36.95 1.99
N ALA A 196 -6.17 -37.16 3.15
CA ALA A 196 -7.36 -36.43 3.57
C ALA A 196 -7.07 -34.97 3.96
N GLY A 197 -5.80 -34.57 4.03
CA GLY A 197 -5.39 -33.19 4.26
C GLY A 197 -6.05 -32.23 3.26
N ASN A 198 -6.57 -31.10 3.77
CA ASN A 198 -7.31 -30.09 3.00
C ASN A 198 -8.45 -30.66 2.14
N GLY A 199 -9.09 -31.75 2.59
CA GLY A 199 -10.24 -32.35 1.91
C GLY A 199 -9.88 -33.10 0.62
N PHE A 200 -8.77 -33.86 0.61
CA PHE A 200 -8.29 -34.59 -0.56
C PHE A 200 -7.81 -33.70 -1.72
N ARG A 201 -7.28 -32.51 -1.39
CA ARG A 201 -6.84 -31.49 -2.35
C ARG A 201 -5.91 -32.04 -3.44
N LYS A 202 -4.93 -32.88 -3.07
CA LYS A 202 -3.97 -33.47 -4.01
C LYS A 202 -4.67 -34.34 -5.05
N LEU A 203 -5.53 -35.27 -4.63
CA LEU A 203 -6.31 -36.11 -5.54
C LEU A 203 -7.18 -35.26 -6.47
N LEU A 204 -7.93 -34.30 -5.91
CA LEU A 204 -8.84 -33.46 -6.66
C LEU A 204 -8.09 -32.69 -7.76
N ASN A 205 -6.97 -32.03 -7.43
CA ASN A 205 -6.21 -31.27 -8.41
C ASN A 205 -5.53 -32.18 -9.45
N VAL A 206 -5.07 -33.38 -9.08
CA VAL A 206 -4.58 -34.36 -10.06
C VAL A 206 -5.69 -34.74 -11.04
N ILE A 207 -6.89 -35.12 -10.57
CA ILE A 207 -8.01 -35.50 -11.44
C ILE A 207 -8.40 -34.34 -12.35
N MET A 208 -8.56 -33.13 -11.79
CA MET A 208 -9.01 -31.97 -12.58
C MET A 208 -7.97 -31.57 -13.63
N ARG A 209 -6.68 -31.58 -13.29
CA ARG A 209 -5.61 -31.32 -14.27
C ARG A 209 -5.56 -32.37 -15.38
N GLN A 210 -5.67 -33.64 -15.01
CA GLN A 210 -5.74 -34.73 -15.99
C GLN A 210 -6.94 -34.54 -16.91
N HIS A 211 -8.09 -34.23 -16.33
CA HIS A 211 -9.30 -33.96 -17.09
C HIS A 211 -9.18 -32.73 -17.99
N GLY A 212 -8.52 -31.65 -17.55
CA GLY A 212 -8.20 -30.49 -18.41
C GLY A 212 -7.41 -30.90 -19.66
N THR A 213 -6.44 -31.82 -19.51
CA THR A 213 -5.75 -32.44 -20.66
C THR A 213 -6.72 -33.25 -21.53
N GLY A 214 -7.59 -34.05 -20.90
CA GLY A 214 -8.67 -34.81 -21.54
C GLY A 214 -9.79 -33.95 -22.14
N LEU A 215 -9.78 -32.63 -21.93
CA LEU A 215 -10.62 -31.63 -22.59
C LEU A 215 -9.88 -30.93 -23.74
N GLY A 216 -8.57 -31.08 -23.88
CA GLY A 216 -7.77 -30.50 -24.96
C GLY A 216 -6.76 -29.45 -24.52
N LEU A 217 -6.73 -29.09 -23.23
CA LEU A 217 -5.79 -28.13 -22.67
C LEU A 217 -4.38 -28.71 -22.59
N GLN A 218 -3.39 -27.91 -22.91
CA GLN A 218 -1.98 -28.27 -22.77
C GLN A 218 -1.42 -27.66 -21.48
N ALA A 219 -0.41 -28.31 -20.92
CA ALA A 219 0.33 -27.75 -19.80
C ALA A 219 0.98 -26.40 -20.13
N VAL A 220 0.97 -25.52 -19.15
CA VAL A 220 1.46 -24.14 -19.20
C VAL A 220 2.38 -23.88 -18.01
N ILE A 221 3.06 -22.74 -17.98
CA ILE A 221 3.98 -22.35 -16.91
C ILE A 221 3.65 -20.91 -16.49
N SER A 222 3.63 -20.68 -15.18
CA SER A 222 3.61 -19.36 -14.54
C SER A 222 4.90 -19.16 -13.71
N ASP A 223 5.17 -17.92 -13.31
CA ASP A 223 6.23 -17.59 -12.33
C ASP A 223 5.75 -17.65 -10.87
N GLU A 224 4.44 -17.79 -10.63
CA GLU A 224 3.80 -17.78 -9.31
C GLU A 224 3.18 -19.14 -8.92
N SER A 225 3.35 -20.19 -9.73
CA SER A 225 2.73 -21.52 -9.54
C SER A 225 1.20 -21.47 -9.41
N SER A 226 0.57 -20.64 -10.24
CA SER A 226 -0.84 -20.24 -10.11
C SER A 226 -1.83 -20.97 -11.03
N PHE A 227 -1.39 -21.97 -11.80
CA PHE A 227 -2.27 -22.70 -12.76
C PHE A 227 -2.47 -24.17 -12.41
N LEU A 228 -3.69 -24.68 -12.61
CA LEU A 228 -3.97 -26.11 -12.42
C LEU A 228 -3.19 -26.96 -13.43
N MET A 229 -3.00 -26.44 -14.65
CA MET A 229 -2.36 -27.16 -15.75
C MET A 229 -0.83 -27.11 -15.76
N GLU A 230 -0.20 -26.56 -14.71
CA GLU A 230 1.26 -26.62 -14.59
C GLU A 230 1.79 -28.06 -14.51
N PRO A 231 3.04 -28.34 -14.95
CA PRO A 231 3.65 -29.66 -14.85
C PRO A 231 3.74 -30.23 -13.43
N GLY A 232 3.89 -29.38 -12.42
CA GLY A 232 3.89 -29.74 -10.99
C GLY A 232 2.49 -29.89 -10.41
N LEU A 233 2.37 -30.59 -9.28
CA LEU A 233 1.11 -30.65 -8.54
C LEU A 233 0.95 -29.37 -7.70
N GLN A 234 -0.10 -28.61 -7.98
CA GLN A 234 -0.46 -27.42 -7.21
C GLN A 234 -1.44 -27.77 -6.08
N THR A 235 -1.23 -27.18 -4.89
CA THR A 235 -2.08 -27.43 -3.70
C THR A 235 -2.59 -26.17 -3.00
N ASP A 236 -2.16 -25.00 -3.44
CA ASP A 236 -2.50 -23.72 -2.79
C ASP A 236 -3.93 -23.25 -3.10
N PHE A 237 -4.51 -23.77 -4.19
CA PHE A 237 -5.90 -23.52 -4.61
C PHE A 237 -6.64 -24.82 -4.92
N LEU A 238 -7.97 -24.75 -5.03
CA LEU A 238 -8.83 -25.84 -5.53
C LEU A 238 -9.45 -25.48 -6.86
N GLY A 239 -9.28 -26.34 -7.85
CA GLY A 239 -10.05 -26.27 -9.09
C GLY A 239 -9.39 -25.48 -10.23
N PRO A 240 -10.07 -25.40 -11.38
CA PRO A 240 -9.63 -24.62 -12.52
C PRO A 240 -9.33 -23.16 -12.14
N GLN A 241 -8.22 -22.64 -12.65
CA GLN A 241 -7.78 -21.25 -12.50
C GLN A 241 -8.08 -20.47 -13.80
N GLU A 242 -7.69 -19.19 -13.87
CA GLU A 242 -8.08 -18.30 -14.99
C GLU A 242 -7.73 -18.86 -16.37
N ASP A 243 -6.53 -19.39 -16.55
CA ASP A 243 -6.08 -19.97 -17.81
C ASP A 243 -6.89 -21.21 -18.20
N ASP A 244 -7.22 -22.05 -17.22
CA ASP A 244 -8.01 -23.27 -17.38
C ASP A 244 -9.45 -22.96 -17.79
N ILE A 245 -10.06 -22.00 -17.10
CA ILE A 245 -11.45 -21.57 -17.34
C ILE A 245 -11.53 -20.96 -18.74
N ARG A 246 -10.64 -20.00 -19.06
CA ARG A 246 -10.61 -19.37 -20.39
C ARG A 246 -10.35 -20.38 -21.49
N GLY A 247 -9.36 -21.25 -21.33
CA GLY A 247 -9.04 -22.27 -22.33
C GLY A 247 -10.17 -23.26 -22.55
N SER A 248 -10.90 -23.64 -21.50
CA SER A 248 -12.02 -24.56 -21.60
C SER A 248 -13.28 -23.89 -22.19
N GLN A 249 -13.59 -22.65 -21.81
CA GLN A 249 -14.67 -21.86 -22.42
C GLN A 249 -14.40 -21.58 -23.91
N PHE A 250 -13.15 -21.36 -24.30
CA PHE A 250 -12.79 -21.23 -25.71
C PHE A 250 -13.13 -22.47 -26.55
N LEU A 251 -13.05 -23.67 -25.94
CA LEU A 251 -13.30 -24.95 -26.61
C LEU A 251 -14.77 -25.38 -26.55
N TYR A 252 -15.45 -25.11 -25.44
CA TYR A 252 -16.75 -25.70 -25.12
C TYR A 252 -17.86 -24.68 -24.89
N GLY A 253 -17.56 -23.39 -24.88
CA GLY A 253 -18.49 -22.36 -24.43
C GLY A 253 -18.61 -22.32 -22.90
N ASP A 254 -19.15 -21.24 -22.37
CA ASP A 254 -19.58 -21.20 -20.99
C ASP A 254 -20.85 -22.03 -20.75
N ARG A 255 -21.37 -22.07 -19.52
CA ARG A 255 -22.48 -22.96 -19.13
C ARG A 255 -23.83 -22.65 -19.78
N PHE A 256 -24.04 -21.45 -20.35
CA PHE A 256 -25.32 -21.04 -20.94
C PHE A 256 -25.37 -21.18 -22.46
N GLU A 257 -24.26 -21.61 -23.06
CA GLU A 257 -24.15 -21.81 -24.49
C GLU A 257 -25.08 -22.95 -25.00
N PRO A 258 -25.69 -22.85 -26.18
CA PRO A 258 -25.67 -21.70 -27.06
C PRO A 258 -26.63 -20.61 -26.56
N ASN A 259 -26.11 -19.40 -26.41
CA ASN A 259 -26.89 -18.19 -26.17
C ASN A 259 -26.50 -17.10 -27.20
N GLU A 260 -26.09 -17.53 -28.39
CA GLU A 260 -25.48 -16.74 -29.46
C GLU A 260 -26.46 -15.88 -30.28
N SER A 261 -27.75 -15.98 -29.98
CA SER A 261 -28.79 -15.26 -30.72
C SER A 261 -30.01 -14.93 -29.87
N SER A 262 -30.78 -13.92 -30.31
CA SER A 262 -32.05 -13.55 -29.67
C SER A 262 -33.10 -14.68 -29.60
N GLY A 263 -32.95 -15.76 -30.37
CA GLY A 263 -33.78 -16.96 -30.33
C GLY A 263 -33.32 -17.99 -29.30
N GLU A 264 -32.03 -17.94 -28.94
CA GLU A 264 -31.33 -18.83 -28.00
C GLU A 264 -31.10 -18.17 -26.65
N ALA A 265 -31.57 -16.92 -26.47
CA ALA A 265 -31.34 -16.15 -25.26
C ALA A 265 -31.75 -16.90 -23.98
N GLU A 266 -30.80 -17.04 -23.05
CA GLU A 266 -31.01 -17.76 -21.80
C GLU A 266 -31.93 -16.99 -20.87
N PHE A 267 -32.98 -17.63 -20.34
CA PHE A 267 -33.94 -16.94 -19.47
C PHE A 267 -33.43 -16.87 -18.02
N VAL A 268 -33.00 -15.67 -17.61
CA VAL A 268 -32.35 -15.43 -16.31
C VAL A 268 -33.31 -14.98 -15.21
N GLY A 269 -34.58 -14.70 -15.54
CA GLY A 269 -35.64 -14.53 -14.55
C GLY A 269 -36.45 -13.23 -14.64
N GLY A 270 -36.80 -12.71 -13.45
CA GLY A 270 -37.79 -11.65 -13.27
C GLY A 270 -39.15 -12.19 -12.76
N PRO A 271 -40.20 -11.35 -12.73
CA PRO A 271 -40.24 -10.02 -13.32
C PRO A 271 -39.62 -8.93 -12.44
N LEU A 272 -38.87 -8.01 -13.05
CA LEU A 272 -38.44 -6.76 -12.42
C LEU A 272 -39.66 -5.84 -12.25
N GLN A 273 -39.90 -5.40 -11.01
CA GLN A 273 -41.06 -4.59 -10.60
C GLN A 273 -40.60 -3.27 -9.97
N ASP A 274 -41.54 -2.38 -9.66
CA ASP A 274 -41.25 -1.15 -8.93
C ASP A 274 -40.59 -1.48 -7.57
N PRO A 275 -39.34 -1.03 -7.33
CA PRO A 275 -38.59 -1.34 -6.12
C PRO A 275 -39.26 -0.80 -4.85
N THR A 276 -40.10 0.22 -4.94
CA THR A 276 -40.83 0.77 -3.79
C THR A 276 -41.92 -0.17 -3.27
N THR A 277 -42.43 -1.06 -4.14
CA THR A 277 -43.51 -2.00 -3.81
C THR A 277 -43.00 -3.42 -3.56
N SER A 278 -41.95 -3.83 -4.29
CA SER A 278 -41.48 -5.22 -4.30
C SER A 278 -40.05 -5.39 -3.80
N GLY A 279 -39.40 -4.29 -3.39
CA GLY A 279 -37.99 -4.29 -3.00
C GLY A 279 -37.05 -4.40 -4.20
N ASN A 280 -35.75 -4.33 -3.91
CA ASN A 280 -34.72 -4.47 -4.92
C ASN A 280 -34.55 -5.95 -5.31
N LEU A 281 -34.55 -6.23 -6.60
CA LEU A 281 -34.26 -7.51 -7.21
C LEU A 281 -33.11 -7.32 -8.20
N THR A 282 -32.01 -8.02 -7.97
CA THR A 282 -30.86 -8.09 -8.87
C THR A 282 -30.69 -9.54 -9.33
N LEU A 283 -30.71 -9.73 -10.65
CA LEU A 283 -30.36 -10.97 -11.31
C LEU A 283 -28.86 -10.92 -11.61
N THR A 284 -28.11 -11.89 -11.09
CA THR A 284 -26.65 -11.96 -11.25
C THR A 284 -26.30 -13.19 -12.07
N ILE A 285 -25.56 -12.97 -13.14
CA ILE A 285 -25.02 -13.98 -14.06
C ILE A 285 -23.50 -13.88 -13.97
N GLU A 286 -22.87 -14.95 -13.53
CA GLU A 286 -21.42 -15.05 -13.29
C GLU A 286 -20.82 -16.24 -14.00
N ASP A 287 -19.49 -16.26 -14.11
CA ASP A 287 -18.72 -17.34 -14.75
C ASP A 287 -19.08 -17.57 -16.22
N VAL A 288 -19.44 -16.49 -16.90
CA VAL A 288 -19.80 -16.44 -18.33
C VAL A 288 -18.76 -15.69 -19.12
N SER A 289 -18.76 -15.84 -20.45
CA SER A 289 -17.70 -15.30 -21.29
C SER A 289 -18.10 -15.11 -22.74
N LEU A 290 -17.56 -14.06 -23.37
CA LEU A 290 -17.45 -14.04 -24.82
C LEU A 290 -16.22 -14.86 -25.23
N GLY A 291 -16.44 -16.09 -25.69
CA GLY A 291 -15.45 -17.09 -26.03
C GLY A 291 -14.71 -16.88 -27.36
N ARG A 292 -15.35 -16.23 -28.35
CA ARG A 292 -14.78 -16.06 -29.71
C ARG A 292 -14.97 -14.66 -30.29
N SER A 293 -14.20 -14.33 -31.32
CA SER A 293 -14.27 -13.00 -31.99
C SER A 293 -15.66 -12.62 -32.53
N ASN A 294 -16.51 -13.60 -32.83
CA ASN A 294 -17.86 -13.42 -33.36
C ASN A 294 -18.98 -13.81 -32.38
N ASP A 295 -18.63 -14.03 -31.12
CA ASP A 295 -19.54 -14.42 -30.04
C ASP A 295 -20.35 -13.21 -29.54
N ALA A 296 -21.64 -13.43 -29.29
CA ALA A 296 -22.48 -12.52 -28.55
C ALA A 296 -23.46 -13.27 -27.65
N ASP A 297 -23.41 -13.01 -26.36
CA ASP A 297 -24.27 -13.65 -25.37
C ASP A 297 -25.60 -12.93 -25.21
N TRP A 298 -26.70 -13.68 -25.31
CA TRP A 298 -28.05 -13.19 -25.14
C TRP A 298 -28.69 -13.74 -23.87
N TYR A 299 -29.24 -12.85 -23.05
CA TYR A 299 -30.00 -13.20 -21.85
C TYR A 299 -31.38 -12.56 -21.90
N ALA A 300 -32.39 -13.28 -21.45
CA ALA A 300 -33.76 -12.82 -21.43
C ALA A 300 -34.31 -12.71 -20.01
N PHE A 301 -35.11 -11.68 -19.79
CA PHE A 301 -35.76 -11.44 -18.51
C PHE A 301 -37.12 -10.78 -18.71
N THR A 302 -37.93 -10.75 -17.66
CA THR A 302 -39.23 -10.08 -17.67
C THR A 302 -39.18 -8.77 -16.89
N GLY A 303 -39.83 -7.72 -17.41
CA GLY A 303 -39.96 -6.42 -16.73
C GLY A 303 -41.40 -5.90 -16.77
N PHE A 304 -41.80 -5.19 -15.72
CA PHE A 304 -43.05 -4.44 -15.68
C PHE A 304 -42.90 -3.05 -16.31
N ALA A 305 -44.02 -2.51 -16.78
CA ALA A 305 -44.06 -1.13 -17.24
C ALA A 305 -43.72 -0.20 -16.07
N GLU A 306 -42.93 0.84 -16.36
CA GLU A 306 -42.46 1.85 -15.41
C GLU A 306 -41.53 1.33 -14.30
N ALA A 307 -41.21 0.03 -14.26
CA ALA A 307 -40.12 -0.46 -13.43
C ALA A 307 -38.77 0.02 -14.02
N PRO A 308 -37.88 0.64 -13.23
CA PRO A 308 -36.56 1.02 -13.71
C PRO A 308 -35.75 -0.24 -14.03
N ILE A 309 -34.88 -0.15 -15.04
CA ILE A 309 -34.00 -1.23 -15.45
C ILE A 309 -32.58 -0.69 -15.47
N ALA A 310 -31.76 -1.21 -14.58
CA ALA A 310 -30.32 -1.04 -14.60
C ALA A 310 -29.65 -2.32 -15.09
N ILE A 311 -28.57 -2.17 -15.86
CA ILE A 311 -27.81 -3.29 -16.37
C ILE A 311 -26.33 -2.95 -16.29
N ARG A 312 -25.55 -3.85 -15.69
CA ARG A 312 -24.10 -3.71 -15.58
C ARG A 312 -23.45 -4.95 -16.11
N VAL A 313 -22.50 -4.79 -17.03
CA VAL A 313 -21.60 -5.86 -17.44
C VAL A 313 -20.19 -5.45 -17.04
N GLU A 314 -19.47 -6.33 -16.35
CA GLU A 314 -18.12 -6.08 -15.85
C GLU A 314 -17.19 -7.18 -16.35
N PRO A 315 -16.04 -6.85 -16.94
CA PRO A 315 -15.05 -7.88 -17.22
C PRO A 315 -14.58 -8.51 -15.91
N VAL A 316 -14.35 -9.81 -15.96
CA VAL A 316 -13.85 -10.61 -14.82
C VAL A 316 -12.57 -11.29 -15.27
N GLY A 317 -11.56 -11.25 -14.42
CA GLY A 317 -10.30 -11.97 -14.61
C GLY A 317 -9.22 -11.37 -13.72
N SER A 318 -8.27 -12.19 -13.30
CA SER A 318 -7.05 -11.71 -12.63
C SER A 318 -5.96 -11.39 -13.65
N THR A 319 -4.95 -10.65 -13.19
CA THR A 319 -3.69 -10.53 -13.90
C THR A 319 -2.82 -11.74 -13.56
N TYR A 320 -2.25 -12.40 -14.57
CA TYR A 320 -1.42 -13.59 -14.38
C TYR A 320 -0.28 -13.67 -15.40
N SER A 321 0.78 -14.41 -15.04
CA SER A 321 1.91 -14.67 -15.92
C SER A 321 1.73 -15.98 -16.69
N PHE A 322 2.06 -15.99 -17.98
CA PHE A 322 1.84 -17.14 -18.84
C PHE A 322 3.02 -17.42 -19.77
N ALA A 323 3.46 -18.67 -19.83
CA ALA A 323 4.31 -19.22 -20.88
C ALA A 323 3.84 -20.62 -21.30
N PRO A 324 3.91 -20.97 -22.60
CA PRO A 324 3.76 -22.35 -23.03
C PRO A 324 4.86 -23.23 -22.44
N GLN A 325 4.53 -24.46 -22.02
CA GLN A 325 5.54 -25.40 -21.48
C GLN A 325 6.68 -25.68 -22.48
N THR A 326 6.41 -25.60 -23.78
CA THR A 326 7.41 -25.80 -24.83
C THR A 326 8.40 -24.65 -24.96
N ASP A 327 8.08 -23.47 -24.43
CA ASP A 327 8.96 -22.30 -24.39
C ASP A 327 8.82 -21.54 -23.06
N PRO A 328 9.32 -22.12 -21.95
CA PRO A 328 9.16 -21.56 -20.60
C PRO A 328 9.76 -20.16 -20.40
N GLN A 329 10.63 -19.72 -21.31
CA GLN A 329 11.30 -18.41 -21.23
C GLN A 329 10.43 -17.28 -21.81
N SER A 330 9.31 -17.62 -22.46
CA SER A 330 8.42 -16.67 -23.13
C SER A 330 7.30 -16.13 -22.21
N ILE A 331 7.59 -15.92 -20.92
CA ILE A 331 6.61 -15.44 -19.93
C ILE A 331 6.06 -14.06 -20.33
N GLN A 332 4.74 -13.94 -20.34
CA GLN A 332 4.01 -12.70 -20.60
C GLN A 332 2.99 -12.46 -19.49
N MET A 333 2.84 -11.20 -19.07
CA MET A 333 1.75 -10.81 -18.18
C MET A 333 0.48 -10.59 -19.00
N VAL A 334 -0.61 -11.13 -18.48
CA VAL A 334 -1.93 -11.11 -19.13
C VAL A 334 -2.91 -10.55 -18.13
N ASP A 335 -3.63 -9.51 -18.53
CA ASP A 335 -4.76 -8.98 -17.78
C ASP A 335 -6.03 -9.66 -18.28
N GLY A 336 -6.54 -10.64 -17.51
CA GLY A 336 -7.75 -11.38 -17.86
C GLY A 336 -9.02 -10.52 -17.89
N ALA A 337 -9.02 -9.35 -17.24
CA ALA A 337 -10.14 -8.41 -17.29
C ALA A 337 -10.07 -7.46 -18.49
N ALA A 338 -8.93 -7.37 -19.18
CA ALA A 338 -8.73 -6.45 -20.30
C ALA A 338 -8.44 -7.15 -21.64
N VAL A 339 -9.00 -8.34 -21.85
CA VAL A 339 -8.82 -9.14 -23.08
C VAL A 339 -9.66 -8.58 -24.23
N ARG A 340 -10.94 -8.26 -23.96
CA ARG A 340 -11.89 -7.76 -24.96
C ARG A 340 -12.66 -6.55 -24.47
N ASN A 341 -13.11 -5.75 -25.42
CA ASN A 341 -13.94 -4.59 -25.15
C ASN A 341 -15.43 -4.98 -25.11
N LEU A 342 -16.00 -5.04 -23.91
CA LEU A 342 -17.40 -5.42 -23.70
C LEU A 342 -18.34 -4.28 -24.11
N GLY A 343 -19.46 -4.66 -24.71
CA GLY A 343 -20.58 -3.79 -25.05
C GLY A 343 -21.89 -4.39 -24.57
N LEU A 344 -22.90 -3.53 -24.40
CA LEU A 344 -24.23 -3.91 -23.94
C LEU A 344 -25.32 -3.34 -24.83
N ARG A 345 -26.33 -4.15 -25.17
CA ARG A 345 -27.58 -3.69 -25.76
C ARG A 345 -28.77 -4.23 -25.00
N LEU A 346 -29.77 -3.38 -24.81
CA LEU A 346 -31.06 -3.76 -24.27
C LEU A 346 -32.08 -3.76 -25.40
N TRP A 347 -32.81 -4.87 -25.51
CA TRP A 347 -33.80 -5.13 -26.52
C TRP A 347 -35.16 -5.47 -25.89
N ARG A 348 -36.22 -5.25 -26.66
CA ARG A 348 -37.57 -5.69 -26.33
C ARG A 348 -38.09 -6.64 -27.38
N ARG A 349 -38.67 -7.77 -26.96
CA ARG A 349 -39.47 -8.61 -27.87
C ARG A 349 -40.83 -7.96 -28.09
N VAL A 350 -41.09 -7.53 -29.32
CA VAL A 350 -42.33 -6.83 -29.71
C VAL A 350 -43.37 -7.78 -30.32
N SER A 351 -42.97 -8.99 -30.73
CA SER A 351 -43.88 -10.03 -31.23
C SER A 351 -43.44 -11.41 -30.77
N ALA A 352 -44.32 -12.11 -30.06
CA ALA A 352 -44.08 -13.48 -29.64
C ALA A 352 -44.18 -14.47 -30.82
N GLN A 353 -44.99 -14.15 -31.83
CA GLN A 353 -45.23 -15.03 -32.99
C GLN A 353 -44.10 -14.97 -34.01
N THR A 354 -43.52 -13.79 -34.25
CA THR A 354 -42.46 -13.60 -35.25
C THR A 354 -41.07 -13.53 -34.65
N GLY A 355 -40.95 -13.39 -33.32
CA GLY A 355 -39.67 -13.19 -32.64
C GLY A 355 -39.07 -11.81 -32.87
N GLU A 356 -39.84 -10.87 -33.42
CA GLU A 356 -39.35 -9.52 -33.72
C GLU A 356 -38.93 -8.80 -32.44
N ILE A 357 -37.75 -8.17 -32.50
CA ILE A 357 -37.15 -7.41 -31.39
C ILE A 357 -36.91 -5.95 -31.80
N GLN A 358 -36.95 -5.07 -30.82
CA GLN A 358 -36.68 -3.64 -30.95
C GLN A 358 -35.55 -3.24 -30.01
N LEU A 359 -34.54 -2.54 -30.53
CA LEU A 359 -33.47 -1.96 -29.71
C LEU A 359 -34.02 -0.84 -28.83
N LEU A 360 -33.75 -0.91 -27.53
CA LEU A 360 -34.11 0.12 -26.56
C LEU A 360 -32.90 0.99 -26.18
N ALA A 361 -31.74 0.37 -25.95
CA ALA A 361 -30.53 1.08 -25.56
C ALA A 361 -29.27 0.33 -26.04
N GLN A 362 -28.19 1.07 -26.24
CA GLN A 362 -26.86 0.53 -26.54
C GLN A 362 -25.80 1.33 -25.77
N ILE A 363 -24.86 0.62 -25.15
CA ILE A 363 -23.79 1.16 -24.30
C ILE A 363 -22.50 0.46 -24.73
N ASN A 364 -21.51 1.24 -25.16
CA ASN A 364 -20.18 0.78 -25.56
C ASN A 364 -19.27 2.03 -25.58
N PHE A 365 -19.01 2.57 -24.38
CA PHE A 365 -18.27 3.82 -24.17
C PHE A 365 -16.89 3.58 -23.56
N ASN A 366 -16.77 2.52 -22.77
CA ASN A 366 -15.57 2.21 -22.03
C ASN A 366 -14.64 1.32 -22.88
N PRO A 367 -13.32 1.39 -22.64
CA PRO A 367 -12.36 0.48 -23.29
C PRO A 367 -12.34 -0.89 -22.60
N ALA A 368 -11.63 -1.85 -23.22
CA ALA A 368 -11.31 -3.13 -22.57
C ALA A 368 -10.70 -2.92 -21.18
N GLY A 369 -11.06 -3.78 -20.21
CA GLY A 369 -10.70 -3.61 -18.80
C GLY A 369 -11.75 -2.88 -17.97
N ALA A 370 -12.68 -2.14 -18.60
CA ALA A 370 -13.75 -1.44 -17.92
C ALA A 370 -15.12 -1.99 -18.32
N GLY A 371 -16.01 -2.10 -17.33
CA GLY A 371 -17.39 -2.56 -17.55
C GLY A 371 -18.29 -1.50 -18.17
N GLU A 372 -19.43 -1.91 -18.72
CA GLU A 372 -20.46 -1.01 -19.23
C GLU A 372 -21.63 -0.89 -18.25
N TYR A 373 -22.23 0.29 -18.20
CA TYR A 373 -23.35 0.56 -17.30
C TYR A 373 -24.51 1.27 -17.98
N HIS A 374 -25.65 0.59 -17.96
CA HIS A 374 -26.95 1.18 -18.21
C HIS A 374 -27.58 1.55 -16.85
N PRO A 375 -27.70 2.84 -16.50
CA PRO A 375 -28.28 3.24 -15.22
C PRO A 375 -29.77 2.88 -15.14
N PRO A 376 -30.39 2.90 -13.95
CA PRO A 376 -31.81 2.62 -13.78
C PRO A 376 -32.66 3.60 -14.58
N ILE A 377 -33.22 3.15 -15.70
CA ILE A 377 -34.11 3.92 -16.57
C ILE A 377 -35.46 3.21 -16.65
N THR A 378 -36.56 3.97 -16.53
CA THR A 378 -37.91 3.45 -16.68
C THR A 378 -38.31 3.35 -18.15
N TYR A 379 -39.00 2.27 -18.49
CA TYR A 379 -39.61 2.08 -19.80
C TYR A 379 -41.12 1.95 -19.64
N SER A 380 -41.88 2.65 -20.47
CA SER A 380 -43.35 2.66 -20.41
C SER A 380 -44.02 1.37 -20.89
N LEU A 381 -43.25 0.30 -21.04
CA LEU A 381 -43.61 -0.92 -21.72
C LEU A 381 -43.22 -2.12 -20.85
N ALA A 382 -44.19 -2.93 -20.48
CA ALA A 382 -43.94 -4.24 -19.90
C ALA A 382 -43.55 -5.24 -20.99
N GLY A 383 -42.88 -6.32 -20.60
CA GLY A 383 -42.77 -7.51 -21.43
C GLY A 383 -41.45 -8.28 -21.29
N TYR A 384 -41.17 -9.04 -22.34
CA TYR A 384 -39.98 -9.87 -22.48
C TYR A 384 -38.85 -9.02 -23.06
N LEU A 385 -37.80 -8.85 -22.28
CA LEU A 385 -36.64 -8.04 -22.59
C LEU A 385 -35.43 -8.95 -22.79
N LEU A 386 -34.48 -8.48 -23.58
CA LEU A 386 -33.24 -9.19 -23.82
C LEU A 386 -32.06 -8.26 -23.60
N VAL A 387 -31.02 -8.77 -22.96
CA VAL A 387 -29.69 -8.16 -22.93
C VAL A 387 -28.82 -8.92 -23.91
N GLU A 388 -28.11 -8.19 -24.75
CA GLU A 388 -27.01 -8.72 -25.57
C GLU A 388 -25.71 -8.14 -25.00
N VAL A 389 -24.82 -9.02 -24.56
CA VAL A 389 -23.42 -8.70 -24.28
C VAL A 389 -22.63 -9.03 -25.53
N PHE A 390 -21.84 -8.09 -26.03
CA PHE A 390 -21.13 -8.25 -27.30
C PHE A 390 -19.75 -7.61 -27.25
N SER A 391 -18.94 -7.84 -28.29
CA SER A 391 -17.73 -7.06 -28.55
C SER A 391 -17.62 -6.71 -30.04
N THR A 392 -16.87 -5.66 -30.36
CA THR A 392 -16.57 -5.23 -31.74
C THR A 392 -15.08 -5.15 -32.04
N ASP A 393 -14.22 -5.67 -31.16
CA ASP A 393 -12.75 -5.60 -31.31
C ASP A 393 -12.19 -6.61 -32.33
N GLY A 394 -12.93 -7.68 -32.65
CA GLY A 394 -12.49 -8.76 -33.53
C GLY A 394 -11.39 -9.64 -32.93
N ILE A 395 -11.17 -9.59 -31.62
CA ILE A 395 -10.18 -10.40 -30.90
C ILE A 395 -10.73 -11.81 -30.70
N ASP A 396 -9.98 -12.83 -31.12
CA ASP A 396 -10.34 -14.24 -30.98
C ASP A 396 -9.71 -14.83 -29.71
N ASP A 397 -10.20 -14.38 -28.57
CA ASP A 397 -9.79 -14.79 -27.22
C ASP A 397 -10.99 -14.69 -26.27
N VAL A 398 -10.90 -15.30 -25.09
CA VAL A 398 -11.98 -15.37 -24.12
C VAL A 398 -11.93 -14.18 -23.17
N GLN A 399 -12.99 -13.38 -23.15
CA GLN A 399 -13.24 -12.40 -22.10
C GLN A 399 -14.36 -12.89 -21.21
N ARG A 400 -14.01 -13.27 -19.98
CA ARG A 400 -14.98 -13.56 -18.93
C ARG A 400 -15.61 -12.28 -18.43
N TYR A 401 -16.85 -12.36 -17.98
CA TYR A 401 -17.55 -11.22 -17.42
C TYR A 401 -18.61 -11.65 -16.40
N ARG A 402 -19.10 -10.65 -15.67
CA ARG A 402 -20.28 -10.72 -14.81
C ARG A 402 -21.34 -9.80 -15.39
N LEU A 403 -22.57 -10.29 -15.53
CA LEU A 403 -23.73 -9.51 -15.91
C LEU A 403 -24.70 -9.40 -14.73
N ARG A 404 -25.13 -8.16 -14.44
CA ARG A 404 -26.12 -7.86 -13.40
C ARG A 404 -27.26 -7.06 -14.02
N ILE A 405 -28.50 -7.49 -13.75
CA ILE A 405 -29.73 -6.85 -14.21
C ILE A 405 -30.58 -6.54 -12.99
N SER A 406 -30.98 -5.29 -12.78
CA SER A 406 -31.66 -4.89 -11.54
C SER A 406 -32.81 -3.91 -11.79
N ASN A 407 -33.78 -3.91 -10.86
CA ASN A 407 -34.78 -2.86 -10.73
C ASN A 407 -34.32 -1.69 -9.82
N ALA A 408 -33.03 -1.61 -9.51
CA ALA A 408 -32.42 -0.55 -8.74
C ALA A 408 -31.03 -0.22 -9.31
N ASP A 409 -30.37 0.79 -8.75
CA ASP A 409 -28.99 1.10 -9.12
C ASP A 409 -28.06 -0.10 -8.83
N ILE A 410 -27.13 -0.36 -9.75
CA ILE A 410 -26.11 -1.41 -9.60
C ILE A 410 -24.77 -0.72 -9.40
N PRO A 411 -24.27 -0.56 -8.17
CA PRO A 411 -22.93 -0.01 -7.94
C PRO A 411 -21.84 -0.93 -8.53
N LEU A 412 -20.69 -0.36 -8.90
CA LEU A 412 -19.50 -1.13 -9.29
C LEU A 412 -19.04 -1.99 -8.12
N ASP A 413 -18.77 -3.28 -8.35
CA ASP A 413 -18.16 -4.15 -7.34
C ASP A 413 -16.67 -3.86 -7.21
N ARG A 414 -16.35 -2.71 -6.61
CA ARG A 414 -14.98 -2.29 -6.32
C ARG A 414 -14.85 -2.06 -4.83
N PRO A 415 -13.72 -2.45 -4.20
CA PRO A 415 -13.41 -1.98 -2.86
C PRO A 415 -13.15 -0.47 -2.91
N ALA A 416 -13.41 0.22 -1.80
CA ALA A 416 -13.12 1.64 -1.66
C ALA A 416 -12.54 1.89 -0.26
N ILE A 417 -11.22 2.02 -0.15
CA ILE A 417 -10.53 2.24 1.12
C ILE A 417 -10.90 3.60 1.70
N THR A 418 -11.15 3.61 3.00
CA THR A 418 -11.24 4.82 3.81
C THR A 418 -10.38 4.64 5.04
N VAL A 419 -9.67 5.69 5.46
CA VAL A 419 -8.87 5.66 6.68
C VAL A 419 -9.30 6.82 7.56
N SER A 420 -9.43 6.59 8.86
CA SER A 420 -9.87 7.63 9.80
C SER A 420 -9.23 7.52 11.18
N HIS A 421 -9.15 8.65 11.86
CA HIS A 421 -8.74 8.77 13.26
C HIS A 421 -9.82 9.54 14.04
N ASN A 422 -10.39 8.93 15.07
CA ASN A 422 -11.45 9.53 15.89
C ASN A 422 -12.66 10.11 15.10
N GLY A 423 -12.93 9.56 13.92
CA GLY A 423 -14.01 10.01 13.02
C GLY A 423 -13.58 11.01 11.94
N ASP A 424 -12.38 11.58 12.06
CA ASP A 424 -11.81 12.46 11.04
C ASP A 424 -11.08 11.65 9.96
N ALA A 425 -11.23 12.02 8.69
CA ALA A 425 -10.63 11.31 7.57
C ALA A 425 -9.10 11.54 7.52
N ILE A 426 -8.37 10.44 7.28
CA ILE A 426 -6.99 10.46 6.83
C ILE A 426 -7.03 10.29 5.30
N GLU A 427 -6.54 11.30 4.58
CA GLU A 427 -6.57 11.38 3.13
C GLU A 427 -5.26 10.89 2.51
N ASP A 428 -5.36 10.31 1.32
CA ASP A 428 -4.22 9.80 0.57
C ASP A 428 -3.22 10.92 0.21
N GLY A 429 -1.93 10.63 0.36
CA GLY A 429 -0.82 11.52 0.07
C GLY A 429 -0.66 12.71 1.02
N GLN A 430 -1.47 12.83 2.08
CA GLN A 430 -1.43 13.98 2.99
C GLN A 430 -0.45 13.79 4.15
N THR A 431 -0.03 14.92 4.74
CA THR A 431 0.83 14.98 5.92
C THR A 431 0.04 15.40 7.14
N TYR A 432 0.21 14.68 8.25
CA TYR A 432 -0.45 14.95 9.51
C TYR A 432 0.57 15.17 10.63
N GLU A 433 0.44 16.30 11.33
CA GLU A 433 1.32 16.66 12.44
C GLU A 433 0.70 16.25 13.78
N ASN A 434 1.51 15.65 14.66
CA ASN A 434 1.17 15.36 16.05
C ASN A 434 -0.14 14.56 16.24
N LEU A 435 -0.44 13.62 15.33
CA LEU A 435 -1.49 12.62 15.57
C LEU A 435 -1.10 11.66 16.70
N ILE A 436 0.20 11.51 16.97
CA ILE A 436 0.72 10.94 18.21
C ILE A 436 1.18 12.09 19.09
N ASP A 437 0.78 12.07 20.36
CA ASP A 437 1.24 13.05 21.34
C ASP A 437 2.77 13.11 21.41
N PRO A 438 3.37 14.29 21.66
CA PRO A 438 4.82 14.43 21.82
C PRO A 438 5.38 13.39 22.79
N THR A 439 6.32 12.57 22.30
CA THR A 439 6.80 11.39 23.01
C THR A 439 8.22 11.60 23.48
N VAL A 440 8.51 11.31 24.75
CA VAL A 440 9.86 11.43 25.31
C VAL A 440 10.74 10.28 24.84
N ILE A 441 12.01 10.51 24.51
CA ILE A 441 12.96 9.45 24.16
C ILE A 441 12.97 8.37 25.26
N GLY A 442 12.91 7.09 24.86
CA GLY A 442 12.85 5.95 25.76
C GLY A 442 11.44 5.58 26.24
N SER A 443 10.42 6.30 25.76
CA SER A 443 9.00 5.93 25.89
C SER A 443 8.36 5.64 24.53
N THR A 444 7.10 5.19 24.54
CA THR A 444 6.36 4.80 23.33
C THR A 444 5.06 5.59 23.21
N GLY A 445 4.87 6.25 22.08
CA GLY A 445 3.59 6.79 21.65
C GLY A 445 2.82 5.75 20.82
N GLN A 446 1.48 5.82 20.84
CA GLN A 446 0.63 4.93 20.06
C GLN A 446 -0.46 5.70 19.34
N LEU A 447 -0.83 5.23 18.16
CA LEU A 447 -1.95 5.72 17.35
C LEU A 447 -2.71 4.53 16.78
N THR A 448 -4.02 4.59 16.82
CA THR A 448 -4.90 3.62 16.14
C THR A 448 -5.72 4.35 15.09
N LEU A 449 -5.66 3.84 13.86
CA LEU A 449 -6.49 4.27 12.74
C LEU A 449 -7.51 3.18 12.42
N LEU A 450 -8.69 3.59 11.97
CA LEU A 450 -9.70 2.68 11.42
C LEU A 450 -9.60 2.69 9.89
N ILE A 451 -9.40 1.52 9.31
CA ILE A 451 -9.46 1.30 7.87
C ILE A 451 -10.81 0.68 7.53
N GLY A 452 -11.67 1.43 6.84
CA GLY A 452 -12.98 1.00 6.37
C GLY A 452 -12.99 0.69 4.89
N ASN A 453 -14.05 0.01 4.45
CA ASN A 453 -14.33 -0.26 3.06
C ASN A 453 -15.75 0.22 2.71
N GLN A 454 -15.85 1.32 1.96
CA GLN A 454 -17.12 1.87 1.48
C GLN A 454 -17.54 1.32 0.12
N GLY A 455 -16.70 0.45 -0.45
CA GLY A 455 -16.98 -0.25 -1.69
C GLY A 455 -17.98 -1.38 -1.50
N THR A 456 -18.34 -2.02 -2.61
CA THR A 456 -19.27 -3.16 -2.62
C THR A 456 -18.58 -4.51 -2.81
N ALA A 457 -17.24 -4.51 -2.97
CA ALA A 457 -16.40 -5.71 -2.94
C ALA A 457 -15.43 -5.70 -1.73
N PRO A 458 -14.94 -6.85 -1.25
CA PRO A 458 -13.95 -6.91 -0.17
C PRO A 458 -12.66 -6.14 -0.49
N LEU A 459 -12.19 -5.34 0.47
CA LEU A 459 -10.91 -4.64 0.40
C LEU A 459 -9.83 -5.56 0.95
N GLU A 460 -8.91 -6.01 0.10
CA GLU A 460 -7.77 -6.86 0.44
C GLU A 460 -6.49 -6.02 0.48
N PHE A 461 -5.62 -6.33 1.44
CA PHE A 461 -4.29 -5.71 1.51
C PHE A 461 -3.30 -6.59 0.74
N THR A 462 -2.60 -6.00 -0.22
CA THR A 462 -1.81 -6.73 -1.22
C THR A 462 -0.34 -6.88 -0.85
N ASP A 463 0.11 -6.28 0.26
CA ASP A 463 1.43 -6.53 0.81
C ASP A 463 1.47 -7.94 1.45
N PRO A 464 2.37 -8.84 1.01
CA PRO A 464 2.49 -10.18 1.57
C PRO A 464 3.10 -10.20 2.99
N SER A 465 3.64 -9.07 3.48
CA SER A 465 4.14 -8.96 4.85
C SER A 465 3.02 -9.18 5.89
N PRO A 466 3.30 -9.76 7.06
CA PRO A 466 2.31 -9.88 8.13
C PRO A 466 1.87 -8.51 8.67
N GLU A 467 2.71 -7.47 8.51
CA GLU A 467 2.41 -6.10 8.91
C GLU A 467 1.39 -5.42 7.98
N ARG A 468 1.44 -5.73 6.68
CA ARG A 468 0.55 -5.22 5.61
C ARG A 468 0.68 -3.72 5.32
N VAL A 469 1.72 -3.12 5.87
CA VAL A 469 2.03 -1.70 5.74
C VAL A 469 3.53 -1.54 5.55
N LEU A 470 3.89 -0.71 4.58
CA LEU A 470 5.26 -0.32 4.30
C LEU A 470 5.53 1.03 4.97
N ILE A 471 6.64 1.13 5.70
CA ILE A 471 7.08 2.38 6.33
C ILE A 471 8.36 2.86 5.63
N SER A 472 8.37 4.12 5.22
CA SER A 472 9.50 4.75 4.54
C SER A 472 9.74 6.17 5.05
N GLY A 473 10.81 6.81 4.57
CA GLY A 473 11.20 8.16 4.98
C GLY A 473 12.38 8.20 5.95
N PRO A 474 12.83 9.42 6.32
CA PRO A 474 14.08 9.64 7.04
C PRO A 474 14.11 9.04 8.45
N HIS A 475 12.94 8.87 9.08
CA HIS A 475 12.82 8.37 10.45
C HIS A 475 11.94 7.12 10.54
N ALA A 476 11.83 6.35 9.45
CA ALA A 476 11.00 5.15 9.39
C ALA A 476 11.27 4.16 10.54
N THR A 477 12.51 4.05 10.99
CA THR A 477 12.92 3.15 12.08
C THR A 477 12.40 3.52 13.46
N ASP A 478 11.91 4.75 13.65
CA ASP A 478 11.25 5.17 14.89
C ASP A 478 9.81 4.65 14.97
N TYR A 479 9.28 4.06 13.90
CA TYR A 479 7.90 3.62 13.80
C TYR A 479 7.80 2.12 13.55
N ALA A 480 6.75 1.52 14.11
CA ALA A 480 6.26 0.20 13.73
C ALA A 480 4.75 0.30 13.49
N ALA A 481 4.22 -0.44 12.52
CA ALA A 481 2.79 -0.46 12.25
C ALA A 481 2.31 -1.85 11.82
N THR A 482 1.07 -2.18 12.17
CA THR A 482 0.41 -3.43 11.78
C THR A 482 -1.07 -3.21 11.50
N ILE A 483 -1.63 -3.99 10.57
CA ILE A 483 -3.07 -4.07 10.32
C ILE A 483 -3.59 -5.42 10.82
N ASP A 484 -4.68 -5.40 11.58
CA ASP A 484 -5.15 -6.56 12.36
C ASP A 484 -5.84 -7.69 11.55
N ARG A 485 -6.02 -7.57 10.23
CA ARG A 485 -6.78 -8.57 9.43
C ARG A 485 -6.50 -8.61 7.94
N ASN A 486 -6.75 -9.79 7.36
CA ASN A 486 -6.88 -10.18 5.93
C ASN A 486 -7.33 -9.06 4.98
N ALA A 487 -8.58 -8.66 5.23
CA ALA A 487 -9.41 -7.90 4.35
C ALA A 487 -10.49 -7.20 5.16
N VAL A 488 -11.16 -6.23 4.57
CA VAL A 488 -12.30 -5.51 5.14
C VAL A 488 -13.54 -5.76 4.29
N ALA A 489 -14.59 -6.29 4.91
CA ALA A 489 -15.87 -6.58 4.24
C ALA A 489 -16.50 -5.31 3.64
N PRO A 490 -17.26 -5.41 2.54
CA PRO A 490 -17.90 -4.27 1.89
C PRO A 490 -19.01 -3.64 2.75
N GLY A 491 -19.39 -2.40 2.40
CA GLY A 491 -20.57 -1.72 2.97
C GLY A 491 -20.36 -1.07 4.34
N GLY A 492 -19.11 -0.85 4.77
CA GLY A 492 -18.77 0.04 5.89
C GLY A 492 -19.16 -0.44 7.30
N ALA A 493 -19.72 -1.66 7.45
CA ALA A 493 -20.14 -2.19 8.74
C ALA A 493 -18.98 -2.70 9.61
N GLU A 494 -17.85 -3.02 8.99
CA GLU A 494 -16.63 -3.51 9.64
C GLU A 494 -15.44 -2.61 9.27
N SER A 495 -14.44 -2.51 10.16
CA SER A 495 -13.21 -1.76 9.91
C SER A 495 -12.01 -2.47 10.50
N ALA A 496 -10.91 -2.55 9.76
CA ALA A 496 -9.61 -2.99 10.25
C ALA A 496 -8.99 -1.94 11.18
N LEU A 497 -8.21 -2.41 12.14
CA LEU A 497 -7.43 -1.56 13.02
C LEU A 497 -5.99 -1.53 12.54
N MET A 498 -5.50 -0.33 12.21
CA MET A 498 -4.10 -0.08 11.97
C MET A 498 -3.49 0.50 13.25
N SER A 499 -2.59 -0.26 13.87
CA SER A 499 -1.88 0.16 15.08
C SER A 499 -0.51 0.68 14.71
N ILE A 500 -0.19 1.91 15.11
CA ILE A 500 1.10 2.56 14.89
C ILE A 500 1.74 2.80 16.25
N VAL A 501 2.99 2.38 16.40
CA VAL A 501 3.83 2.59 17.58
C VAL A 501 4.99 3.50 17.20
N PHE A 502 5.19 4.57 17.96
CA PHE A 502 6.28 5.53 17.78
C PHE A 502 7.25 5.44 18.97
N THR A 503 8.49 5.03 18.71
CA THR A 503 9.56 4.82 19.71
C THR A 503 10.82 5.57 19.28
N PRO A 504 10.88 6.90 19.44
CA PRO A 504 11.99 7.70 18.93
C PRO A 504 13.29 7.44 19.69
N ALA A 505 14.39 7.27 18.96
CA ALA A 505 15.73 7.13 19.53
C ALA A 505 16.41 8.48 19.81
N GLU A 506 15.96 9.55 19.16
CA GLU A 506 16.56 10.87 19.22
C GLU A 506 15.47 11.97 19.24
N ALA A 507 15.77 13.14 19.83
CA ALA A 507 14.80 14.24 19.96
C ALA A 507 14.66 15.07 18.67
N GLY A 508 13.56 15.81 18.55
CA GLY A 508 13.24 16.66 17.41
C GLY A 508 12.07 16.12 16.59
N THR A 509 11.85 16.74 15.44
CA THR A 509 10.79 16.36 14.50
C THR A 509 11.13 15.02 13.83
N ARG A 510 10.24 14.04 13.95
CA ARG A 510 10.37 12.70 13.36
C ARG A 510 9.28 12.46 12.33
N GLU A 511 9.69 12.12 11.12
CA GLU A 511 8.84 12.03 9.94
C GLU A 511 8.98 10.65 9.27
N ALA A 512 7.84 10.02 9.00
CA ALA A 512 7.75 8.77 8.26
C ALA A 512 6.47 8.71 7.42
N THR A 513 6.56 8.07 6.25
CA THR A 513 5.44 7.81 5.35
C THR A 513 5.00 6.36 5.48
N PHE A 514 3.71 6.16 5.68
CA PHE A 514 3.05 4.86 5.72
C PHE A 514 2.37 4.61 4.38
N THR A 515 2.51 3.40 3.86
CA THR A 515 1.89 2.99 2.60
C THR A 515 1.18 1.66 2.82
N VAL A 516 -0.09 1.62 2.45
CA VAL A 516 -0.98 0.46 2.54
C VAL A 516 -1.32 0.03 1.12
N PRO A 517 -0.65 -1.00 0.57
CA PRO A 517 -1.01 -1.59 -0.72
C PRO A 517 -2.36 -2.31 -0.61
N THR A 518 -3.27 -2.04 -1.54
CA THR A 518 -4.61 -2.63 -1.55
C THR A 518 -5.07 -3.06 -2.94
N ASN A 519 -6.16 -3.82 -2.99
CA ASN A 519 -6.89 -4.12 -4.22
C ASN A 519 -7.92 -3.03 -4.59
N ASP A 520 -7.96 -1.88 -3.88
CA ASP A 520 -8.75 -0.72 -4.30
C ASP A 520 -8.18 -0.18 -5.62
N PRO A 521 -8.93 -0.26 -6.72
CA PRO A 521 -8.44 0.16 -8.03
C PRO A 521 -8.33 1.68 -8.19
N ASP A 522 -8.99 2.49 -7.35
CA ASP A 522 -8.83 3.94 -7.32
C ASP A 522 -7.64 4.34 -6.43
N LEU A 523 -7.39 3.57 -5.37
CA LEU A 523 -6.30 3.78 -4.40
C LEU A 523 -5.48 2.49 -4.16
N PRO A 524 -4.78 1.96 -5.18
CA PRO A 524 -4.05 0.68 -5.07
C PRO A 524 -2.87 0.74 -4.10
N SER A 525 -2.48 1.95 -3.69
CA SER A 525 -1.41 2.22 -2.73
C SER A 525 -1.78 3.47 -1.92
N PHE A 526 -2.66 3.32 -0.93
CA PHE A 526 -3.03 4.40 -0.03
C PHE A 526 -1.83 4.79 0.85
N SER A 527 -1.53 6.08 0.97
CA SER A 527 -0.35 6.57 1.68
C SER A 527 -0.64 7.83 2.50
N PHE A 528 0.10 8.03 3.59
CA PHE A 528 0.07 9.27 4.36
C PHE A 528 1.37 9.44 5.14
N THR A 529 1.73 10.67 5.48
CA THR A 529 2.95 11.00 6.24
C THR A 529 2.59 11.47 7.64
N LEU A 530 3.26 10.93 8.66
CA LEU A 530 3.19 11.44 10.02
C LEU A 530 4.44 12.26 10.35
N VAL A 531 4.21 13.41 10.96
CA VAL A 531 5.25 14.28 11.54
C VAL A 531 4.98 14.40 13.03
N ASN A 532 5.78 13.71 13.86
CA ASN A 532 5.62 13.71 15.31
C ASN A 532 6.81 14.37 16.01
N GLN A 533 6.61 14.78 17.26
CA GLN A 533 7.65 15.39 18.09
C GLN A 533 8.25 14.38 19.07
N ALA A 534 9.57 14.21 19.02
CA ALA A 534 10.33 13.49 20.03
C ALA A 534 10.97 14.48 21.01
N LEU A 535 10.71 14.33 22.31
CA LEU A 535 11.21 15.23 23.35
C LEU A 535 12.38 14.62 24.10
N LEU A 536 13.34 15.45 24.52
CA LEU A 536 14.36 15.04 25.48
C LEU A 536 13.71 14.74 26.84
N PRO A 537 14.21 13.77 27.62
CA PRO A 537 13.82 13.60 29.01
C PRO A 537 14.02 14.90 29.81
N ALA A 538 13.11 15.21 30.72
CA ALA A 538 13.23 16.40 31.55
C ALA A 538 14.45 16.29 32.49
N ALA A 539 15.31 17.30 32.51
CA ALA A 539 16.53 17.34 33.33
C ALA A 539 16.71 18.71 34.01
N PRO A 540 17.26 18.77 35.24
CA PRO A 540 17.57 20.02 35.92
C PRO A 540 18.92 20.59 35.44
N GLU A 541 19.03 21.92 35.31
CA GLU A 541 20.25 22.63 34.88
C GLU A 541 20.50 23.83 35.79
N LEU A 542 21.71 23.97 36.35
CA LEU A 542 22.07 25.07 37.26
C LEU A 542 22.75 26.20 36.50
N GLU A 543 22.18 27.41 36.58
CA GLU A 543 22.83 28.65 36.13
C GLU A 543 23.22 29.50 37.35
N LEU A 544 24.51 29.84 37.47
CA LEU A 544 25.03 30.72 38.52
C LEU A 544 25.31 32.12 37.94
N ARG A 545 24.77 33.16 38.57
CA ARG A 545 25.07 34.56 38.25
C ARG A 545 25.69 35.29 39.45
N ILE A 546 26.69 36.12 39.17
CA ILE A 546 27.29 37.06 40.14
C ILE A 546 27.28 38.46 39.52
N ASP A 547 26.63 39.43 40.18
CA ASP A 547 26.39 40.79 39.66
C ASP A 547 25.96 40.78 38.17
N ASP A 548 24.87 40.07 37.90
CA ASP A 548 24.24 39.83 36.60
C ASP A 548 25.05 39.00 35.58
N THR A 549 26.31 38.66 35.88
CA THR A 549 27.19 37.89 34.99
C THR A 549 27.06 36.39 35.23
N ILE A 550 26.83 35.59 34.17
CA ILE A 550 26.83 34.13 34.26
C ILE A 550 28.26 33.63 34.50
N VAL A 551 28.47 32.85 35.57
CA VAL A 551 29.74 32.19 35.88
C VAL A 551 29.60 30.70 35.64
N ILE A 552 30.24 30.20 34.60
CA ILE A 552 30.17 28.79 34.18
C ILE A 552 30.86 27.85 35.18
N HIS A 553 30.48 26.56 35.17
CA HIS A 553 31.16 25.51 35.94
C HIS A 553 32.66 25.47 35.60
N GLY A 554 33.52 25.48 36.62
CA GLY A 554 34.98 25.57 36.49
C GLY A 554 35.50 26.99 36.19
N GLY A 555 34.61 27.99 36.10
CA GLY A 555 34.96 29.39 35.87
C GLY A 555 35.56 30.08 37.11
N THR A 556 35.88 31.36 36.95
CA THR A 556 36.50 32.19 38.00
C THR A 556 35.74 33.49 38.17
N PHE A 557 35.54 33.92 39.41
CA PHE A 557 35.04 35.24 39.77
C PHE A 557 36.09 36.00 40.60
N ASP A 558 36.37 37.26 40.23
CA ASP A 558 37.38 38.10 40.87
C ASP A 558 36.74 39.30 41.58
N PHE A 559 36.97 39.41 42.88
CA PHE A 559 36.54 40.53 43.73
C PHE A 559 37.42 41.78 43.59
N ALA A 560 38.46 41.71 42.75
CA ALA A 560 39.48 42.73 42.59
C ALA A 560 40.26 43.03 43.89
N GLY A 561 40.85 44.23 43.99
CA GLY A 561 41.65 44.66 45.13
C GLY A 561 40.79 45.26 46.23
N ILE A 562 40.88 44.72 47.45
CA ILE A 562 40.18 45.21 48.65
C ILE A 562 41.22 45.43 49.75
N ASN A 563 41.16 46.58 50.44
CA ASN A 563 42.05 46.87 51.56
C ASN A 563 41.85 45.86 52.71
N ILE A 564 42.93 45.51 53.40
CA ILE A 564 42.85 44.67 54.61
C ILE A 564 41.90 45.33 55.63
N GLY A 565 41.01 44.55 56.24
CA GLY A 565 39.98 45.05 57.15
C GLY A 565 38.71 45.58 56.46
N GLY A 566 38.76 45.81 55.15
CA GLY A 566 37.59 46.10 54.32
C GLY A 566 36.83 44.83 53.88
N SER A 567 35.68 45.02 53.24
CA SER A 567 34.92 43.93 52.62
C SER A 567 34.23 44.38 51.35
N SER A 568 34.10 43.47 50.38
CA SER A 568 33.24 43.64 49.21
C SER A 568 32.18 42.56 49.20
N THR A 569 30.94 42.94 48.91
CA THR A 569 29.80 42.02 48.83
C THR A 569 29.16 42.17 47.47
N VAL A 570 29.00 41.05 46.77
CA VAL A 570 28.38 40.96 45.44
C VAL A 570 27.09 40.15 45.53
N SER A 571 26.17 40.42 44.62
CA SER A 571 24.93 39.67 44.49
C SER A 571 25.20 38.32 43.84
N MET A 572 24.56 37.26 44.33
CA MET A 572 24.65 35.92 43.78
C MET A 572 23.24 35.38 43.52
N GLN A 573 23.01 34.81 42.34
CA GLN A 573 21.74 34.18 41.98
C GLN A 573 21.99 32.79 41.42
N ILE A 574 21.21 31.81 41.90
CA ILE A 574 21.16 30.46 41.37
C ILE A 574 19.80 30.27 40.71
N ALA A 575 19.79 29.96 39.42
CA ALA A 575 18.58 29.69 38.66
C ALA A 575 18.55 28.25 38.16
N ASN A 576 17.35 27.70 38.02
CA ASN A 576 17.11 26.45 37.31
C ASN A 576 16.79 26.74 35.84
N ALA A 577 17.78 26.60 34.96
CA ALA A 577 17.62 26.76 33.52
C ALA A 577 17.09 25.50 32.83
N GLY A 578 16.91 24.40 33.59
CA GLY A 578 16.48 23.10 33.07
C GLY A 578 14.96 22.95 33.03
N THR A 579 14.52 21.76 32.64
CA THR A 579 13.10 21.40 32.48
C THR A 579 12.58 20.49 33.59
N ALA A 580 13.43 20.01 34.49
CA ALA A 580 13.05 19.32 35.73
C ALA A 580 13.44 20.13 36.97
N THR A 581 12.86 19.79 38.13
CA THR A 581 13.14 20.44 39.41
C THR A 581 14.61 20.30 39.83
N LEU A 582 15.27 21.42 40.10
CA LEU A 582 16.64 21.48 40.61
C LEU A 582 16.63 21.59 42.14
N ASN A 583 17.25 20.64 42.82
CA ASN A 583 17.49 20.71 44.27
C ASN A 583 18.92 21.18 44.52
N VAL A 584 19.08 22.30 45.21
CA VAL A 584 20.38 22.84 45.66
C VAL A 584 20.56 22.43 47.12
N GLY A 585 21.51 21.53 47.39
CA GLY A 585 21.68 20.84 48.68
C GLY A 585 22.60 21.53 49.69
N GLY A 586 23.33 22.56 49.30
CA GLY A 586 24.29 23.24 50.18
C GLY A 586 25.37 24.01 49.43
N ILE A 587 25.91 25.04 50.06
CA ILE A 587 27.12 25.75 49.61
C ILE A 587 28.27 25.44 50.56
N SER A 588 29.44 25.14 50.00
CA SER A 588 30.70 25.09 50.76
C SER A 588 31.78 25.89 50.07
N ILE A 589 32.58 26.61 50.86
CA ILE A 589 33.77 27.30 50.38
C ILE A 589 34.99 26.58 50.93
N THR A 590 35.87 26.16 50.04
CA THR A 590 37.07 25.38 50.35
C THR A 590 38.31 26.04 49.79
N GLY A 591 39.50 25.64 50.24
CA GLY A 591 40.76 26.19 49.75
C GLY A 591 41.52 26.96 50.83
N THR A 592 42.72 27.42 50.47
CA THR A 592 43.70 28.00 51.40
C THR A 592 43.22 29.28 52.07
N HIS A 593 42.40 30.08 51.40
CA HIS A 593 41.88 31.36 51.92
C HIS A 593 40.36 31.33 52.14
N ALA A 594 39.75 30.15 52.28
CA ALA A 594 38.30 29.99 52.35
C ALA A 594 37.62 30.82 53.45
N ALA A 595 38.30 31.04 54.59
CA ALA A 595 37.78 31.82 55.71
C ALA A 595 37.56 33.32 55.38
N GLU A 596 38.18 33.83 54.30
CA GLU A 596 38.04 35.21 53.84
C GLU A 596 36.84 35.40 52.89
N PHE A 597 36.17 34.31 52.49
CA PHE A 597 34.99 34.35 51.63
C PHE A 597 33.77 33.80 52.37
N THR A 598 32.63 34.45 52.22
CA THR A 598 31.36 34.01 52.84
C THR A 598 30.22 34.04 51.83
N SER A 599 29.24 33.15 52.00
CA SER A 599 28.05 33.06 51.14
C SER A 599 26.79 32.95 52.00
N SER A 600 25.68 33.54 51.55
CA SER A 600 24.40 33.56 52.27
C SER A 600 23.31 32.65 51.69
N VAL A 601 23.54 32.01 50.54
CA VAL A 601 22.59 31.02 49.98
C VAL A 601 22.90 29.65 50.58
N LEU A 602 21.87 28.91 51.02
CA LEU A 602 22.08 27.63 51.74
C LEU A 602 21.42 26.45 51.05
N VAL A 603 20.10 26.45 50.83
CA VAL A 603 19.36 25.31 50.25
C VAL A 603 18.13 25.83 49.51
N ALA A 604 17.82 25.29 48.34
CA ALA A 604 16.62 25.65 47.59
C ALA A 604 16.12 24.48 46.73
N THR A 605 14.80 24.39 46.54
CA THR A 605 14.18 23.54 45.52
C THR A 605 13.55 24.47 44.49
N LEU A 606 14.10 24.45 43.28
CA LEU A 606 13.75 25.37 42.21
C LEU A 606 12.98 24.62 41.12
N ALA A 607 11.73 25.01 40.90
CA ALA A 607 11.00 24.60 39.70
C ALA A 607 11.71 25.13 38.43
N PRO A 608 11.47 24.54 37.25
CA PRO A 608 11.98 25.08 35.98
C PRO A 608 11.73 26.58 35.84
N GLY A 609 12.78 27.34 35.49
CA GLY A 609 12.72 28.80 35.32
C GLY A 609 12.71 29.63 36.62
N SER A 610 12.69 28.99 37.81
CA SER A 610 12.75 29.69 39.09
C SER A 610 14.19 29.95 39.54
N SER A 611 14.39 30.98 40.38
CA SER A 611 15.71 31.34 40.93
C SER A 611 15.66 31.67 42.42
N VAL A 612 16.80 31.54 43.10
CA VAL A 612 17.04 32.03 44.46
C VAL A 612 18.24 32.98 44.46
N SER A 613 18.16 34.05 45.25
CA SER A 613 19.22 35.03 45.39
C SER A 613 19.83 35.01 46.80
N GLY A 614 21.09 35.38 46.88
CA GLY A 614 21.79 35.75 48.10
C GLY A 614 23.02 36.57 47.74
N SER A 615 24.07 36.43 48.52
CA SER A 615 25.28 37.24 48.40
C SER A 615 26.53 36.40 48.60
N LEU A 616 27.61 36.87 47.99
CA LEU A 616 28.96 36.38 48.20
C LEU A 616 29.83 37.55 48.66
N SER A 617 30.63 37.36 49.69
CA SER A 617 31.46 38.44 50.26
C SER A 617 32.90 38.01 50.36
N PHE A 618 33.81 38.95 50.14
CA PHE A 618 35.25 38.79 50.30
C PHE A 618 35.79 39.84 51.28
N ALA A 619 36.49 39.39 52.33
CA ALA A 619 37.10 40.22 53.37
C ALA A 619 38.55 39.74 53.62
N PRO A 620 39.56 40.33 52.93
CA PRO A 620 40.94 39.88 53.04
C PRO A 620 41.53 40.19 54.42
N ALA A 621 42.12 39.17 55.06
CA ALA A 621 42.78 39.31 56.36
C ALA A 621 44.29 39.65 56.26
N ALA A 622 44.86 39.58 55.06
CA ALA A 622 46.26 39.93 54.81
C ALA A 622 46.50 40.29 53.34
N ALA A 623 47.61 40.99 53.05
CA ALA A 623 47.96 41.43 51.70
C ALA A 623 48.34 40.27 50.75
N GLY A 624 48.08 40.44 49.45
CA GLY A 624 48.43 39.48 48.39
C GLY A 624 47.22 38.77 47.76
N SER A 625 47.47 37.87 46.81
CA SER A 625 46.41 37.12 46.12
C SER A 625 45.73 36.12 47.07
N ARG A 626 44.40 36.17 47.10
CA ARG A 626 43.53 35.31 47.90
C ARG A 626 42.64 34.51 46.98
N GLN A 627 42.58 33.21 47.22
CA GLN A 627 41.85 32.27 46.38
C GLN A 627 41.15 31.22 47.23
N ALA A 628 39.93 30.88 46.83
CA ALA A 628 39.11 29.81 47.37
C ALA A 628 38.26 29.19 46.23
N THR A 629 37.56 28.10 46.52
CA THR A 629 36.63 27.44 45.60
C THR A 629 35.25 27.40 46.24
N LEU A 630 34.26 27.94 45.55
CA LEU A 630 32.84 27.82 45.89
C LEU A 630 32.32 26.52 45.27
N ASN A 631 31.69 25.66 46.07
CA ASN A 631 31.06 24.42 45.60
C ASN A 631 29.57 24.44 45.96
N LEU A 632 28.71 24.29 44.95
CA LEU A 632 27.25 24.22 45.09
C LEU A 632 26.79 22.78 44.86
N ALA A 633 26.45 22.05 45.93
CA ALA A 633 25.86 20.73 45.80
C ALA A 633 24.46 20.84 45.18
N ASN A 634 24.14 20.07 44.15
CA ASN A 634 22.87 20.17 43.45
C ASN A 634 22.42 18.84 42.81
N SER A 635 21.22 18.79 42.22
CA SER A 635 20.68 17.59 41.56
C SER A 635 20.79 17.60 40.02
N GLY A 636 21.52 18.56 39.45
CA GLY A 636 21.89 18.64 38.03
C GLY A 636 23.03 17.71 37.66
N ASP A 637 23.39 17.70 36.39
CA ASP A 637 24.53 16.96 35.84
C ASP A 637 25.89 17.54 36.25
N GLN A 638 25.93 18.84 36.60
CA GLN A 638 27.08 19.56 37.14
C GLN A 638 27.07 19.60 38.68
N ASN A 639 27.12 18.45 39.33
CA ASN A 639 27.10 18.33 40.79
C ASN A 639 28.44 17.80 41.38
N PRO A 640 29.12 18.58 42.25
CA PRO A 640 28.82 19.96 42.63
C PRO A 640 29.16 20.95 41.51
N TYR A 641 28.46 22.09 41.49
CA TYR A 641 28.80 23.20 40.61
C TYR A 641 29.90 24.02 41.28
N SER A 642 31.12 23.96 40.74
CA SER A 642 32.30 24.57 41.35
C SER A 642 32.82 25.76 40.56
N ILE A 643 33.16 26.85 41.23
CA ILE A 643 33.85 28.01 40.65
C ILE A 643 35.02 28.45 41.54
N THR A 644 36.04 29.05 40.94
CA THR A 644 37.15 29.68 41.67
C THR A 644 36.77 31.09 42.07
N LEU A 645 36.96 31.42 43.34
CA LEU A 645 36.86 32.77 43.86
C LEU A 645 38.26 33.33 44.03
N GLN A 646 38.51 34.54 43.56
CA GLN A 646 39.77 35.23 43.76
C GLN A 646 39.58 36.69 44.15
N GLY A 647 40.60 37.26 44.75
CA GLY A 647 40.71 38.68 45.07
C GLY A 647 42.12 39.01 45.52
N THR A 648 42.42 40.29 45.72
CA THR A 648 43.72 40.74 46.23
C THR A 648 43.53 41.57 47.49
N GLY A 649 44.12 41.14 48.61
CA GLY A 649 44.26 41.98 49.79
C GLY A 649 45.29 43.08 49.54
N GLN A 650 44.91 44.33 49.67
CA GLN A 650 45.80 45.48 49.54
C GLN A 650 46.27 45.91 50.93
N ALA A 651 47.60 45.99 51.11
CA ALA A 651 48.15 46.58 52.32
C ALA A 651 47.74 48.05 52.36
N ILE A 652 47.26 48.50 53.52
CA ILE A 652 47.11 49.92 53.80
C ILE A 652 48.53 50.48 53.95
N VAL A 653 48.88 51.47 53.13
CA VAL A 653 50.19 52.13 53.19
C VAL A 653 50.13 53.15 54.32
N ASP A 654 50.99 52.99 55.33
CA ASP A 654 51.25 53.99 56.35
C ASP A 654 51.84 55.25 55.68
N CYS A 655 51.00 56.28 55.53
CA CYS A 655 51.35 57.51 54.83
C CYS A 655 52.05 58.56 55.71
N ASN A 656 52.06 58.39 57.04
CA ASN A 656 52.72 59.32 57.97
C ASN A 656 54.08 58.78 58.48
N GLY A 657 54.40 57.51 58.18
CA GLY A 657 55.68 56.88 58.48
C GLY A 657 55.93 56.67 59.97
N ASN A 658 54.87 56.67 60.79
CA ASN A 658 54.98 56.49 62.24
C ASN A 658 55.06 55.00 62.66
N ASN A 659 54.89 54.07 61.71
CA ASN A 659 54.96 52.62 61.88
C ASN A 659 53.88 52.07 62.85
N ILE A 660 52.72 52.73 62.93
CA ILE A 660 51.50 52.28 63.61
C ILE A 660 50.50 51.81 62.55
N PRO A 661 49.89 50.61 62.69
CA PRO A 661 48.81 50.19 61.80
C PRO A 661 47.52 51.02 62.02
N ASP A 662 46.98 51.63 60.95
CA ASP A 662 45.81 52.53 60.96
C ASP A 662 44.53 51.95 61.59
N GLU A 663 44.44 50.63 61.71
CA GLU A 663 43.36 49.93 62.43
C GLU A 663 43.27 50.28 63.93
N ASN A 664 44.23 51.04 64.47
CA ASN A 664 44.28 51.54 65.84
C ASN A 664 44.41 53.08 65.98
N GLU A 665 44.26 53.87 64.92
CA GLU A 665 44.27 55.35 65.04
C GLU A 665 42.89 55.89 65.47
N LEU A 666 42.88 56.90 66.36
CA LEU A 666 41.66 57.53 66.88
C LEU A 666 41.13 58.55 65.86
N ASP A 667 39.85 58.42 65.48
CA ASP A 667 39.04 59.42 64.76
C ASP A 667 39.20 60.80 65.43
N SER A 668 40.06 61.65 64.85
CA SER A 668 40.49 62.91 65.47
C SER A 668 39.62 64.11 65.05
N ASP A 669 38.78 63.98 64.02
CA ASP A 669 37.83 65.02 63.59
C ASP A 669 36.36 64.69 63.90
N GLY A 670 36.06 63.44 64.28
CA GLY A 670 34.78 62.99 64.80
C GLY A 670 33.73 62.72 63.72
N ASP A 671 34.13 62.48 62.47
CA ASP A 671 33.21 62.25 61.35
C ASP A 671 32.75 60.78 61.21
N GLY A 672 33.37 59.87 61.98
CA GLY A 672 33.04 58.44 62.02
C GLY A 672 33.61 57.61 60.86
N ILE A 673 34.55 58.16 60.07
CA ILE A 673 35.23 57.47 58.97
C ILE A 673 36.75 57.49 59.23
N ILE A 674 37.37 56.30 59.24
CA ILE A 674 38.84 56.19 59.32
C ILE A 674 39.37 56.08 57.88
N ASN A 675 39.71 57.22 57.26
CA ASN A 675 40.35 57.29 55.93
C ASN A 675 41.25 58.52 55.72
N ASP A 676 42.56 58.26 55.62
CA ASP A 676 43.64 58.95 54.88
C ASP A 676 43.90 60.50 54.98
N CYS A 677 45.17 60.80 55.29
CA CYS A 677 46.07 61.81 54.68
C CYS A 677 45.72 63.32 54.57
N GLU A 678 44.73 63.87 55.27
CA GLU A 678 44.43 65.32 55.17
C GLU A 678 45.03 66.16 56.32
N GLU A 679 46.36 66.29 56.42
CA GLU A 679 47.00 67.48 57.02
C GLU A 679 48.36 67.78 56.38
N GLU A 680 48.43 68.83 55.57
CA GLU A 680 49.53 69.82 55.54
C GLU A 680 49.17 70.95 54.56
N ASP A 681 48.69 72.10 55.05
CA ASP A 681 49.22 73.39 54.56
C ASP A 681 49.04 74.48 55.62
N ASP A 682 50.13 74.73 56.32
CA ASP A 682 50.38 75.88 57.16
C ASP A 682 50.15 77.16 56.35
N GLY A 683 49.33 78.07 56.88
CA GLY A 683 49.08 79.34 56.20
C GLY A 683 50.37 80.10 55.87
N VAL A 684 50.48 80.64 54.64
CA VAL A 684 50.64 82.06 54.27
C VAL A 684 50.95 82.22 52.76
N GLY A 685 49.95 82.66 51.97
CA GLY A 685 50.01 83.85 51.09
C GLY A 685 50.83 83.91 49.78
N ALA A 686 50.14 83.64 48.65
CA ALA A 686 50.09 84.43 47.38
C ALA A 686 51.32 84.54 46.44
N PRO A 687 51.16 84.95 45.14
CA PRO A 687 50.08 84.73 44.16
C PRO A 687 50.52 84.34 42.72
N LEU A 688 49.53 83.89 41.93
CA LEU A 688 49.36 83.72 40.46
C LEU A 688 50.17 84.68 39.53
N PRO A 689 50.45 84.37 38.22
CA PRO A 689 49.40 84.00 37.24
C PRO A 689 49.74 83.22 35.93
N THR A 690 48.64 82.82 35.24
CA THR A 690 48.36 82.75 33.78
C THR A 690 49.05 81.77 32.81
N VAL A 691 48.21 80.83 32.32
CA VAL A 691 47.75 80.57 30.92
C VAL A 691 48.75 80.59 29.76
N GLY A 692 48.78 79.48 29.00
CA GLY A 692 49.14 79.42 27.56
C GLY A 692 49.63 78.03 27.13
N LEU A 693 48.75 77.11 26.72
CA LEU A 693 48.45 76.69 25.33
C LEU A 693 49.64 76.23 24.44
N PHE A 694 49.48 74.99 23.91
CA PHE A 694 49.96 74.45 22.61
C PHE A 694 51.47 74.14 22.49
N ARG A 695 51.98 73.08 21.82
CA ARG A 695 51.44 72.16 20.81
C ARG A 695 52.39 70.95 20.58
N CYS A 696 51.78 69.82 20.22
CA CYS A 696 52.10 68.81 19.18
C CYS A 696 53.49 68.17 18.96
N GLY A 697 53.40 66.85 18.74
CA GLY A 697 54.06 66.09 17.66
C GLY A 697 54.56 64.73 18.17
N ASN A 698 54.45 63.57 17.53
CA ASN A 698 53.95 63.01 16.26
C ASN A 698 53.83 61.48 16.55
N GLY A 699 53.06 60.58 15.95
CA GLY A 699 52.35 60.51 14.66
C GLY A 699 52.64 59.13 14.02
N ALA A 700 51.62 58.31 13.73
CA ALA A 700 51.49 57.24 12.71
C ALA A 700 50.42 56.20 13.18
N ALA A 701 49.19 56.15 12.65
CA ALA A 701 48.71 55.67 11.34
C ALA A 701 48.32 54.18 11.32
N ALA A 702 47.02 53.86 11.28
CA ALA A 702 46.36 52.99 10.27
C ALA A 702 44.90 52.59 10.63
N LEU A 703 43.99 52.91 9.69
CA LEU A 703 42.84 52.14 9.16
C LEU A 703 41.72 51.60 10.09
N LEU A 704 40.48 52.06 9.85
CA LEU A 704 39.31 51.26 9.37
C LEU A 704 38.07 52.17 9.14
N PRO A 705 37.14 51.83 8.21
CA PRO A 705 36.03 52.70 7.79
C PRO A 705 34.66 52.35 8.43
N THR A 706 33.76 53.36 8.44
CA THR A 706 32.27 53.33 8.26
C THR A 706 31.47 52.23 8.99
N THR A 707 30.48 52.48 9.85
CA THR A 707 29.26 53.31 9.75
C THR A 707 28.46 53.07 11.04
N PHE A 708 27.79 54.08 11.60
CA PHE A 708 26.35 54.05 11.90
C PHE A 708 25.90 55.39 12.48
N ALA A 709 24.83 55.91 11.89
CA ALA A 709 24.21 57.18 12.21
C ALA A 709 23.23 57.03 13.39
N GLY A 710 23.13 58.07 14.21
CA GLY A 710 22.11 58.22 15.23
C GLY A 710 22.10 59.67 15.73
N LEU A 711 21.34 60.52 15.06
CA LEU A 711 21.13 61.93 15.41
C LEU A 711 20.55 62.05 16.83
N CYS A 712 21.12 62.93 17.65
CA CYS A 712 20.34 63.66 18.65
C CYS A 712 20.77 65.14 18.67
N THR A 713 19.76 65.97 18.63
CA THR A 713 19.74 67.37 18.22
C THR A 713 20.13 68.29 19.38
N LEU A 714 20.91 69.33 19.05
CA LEU A 714 21.17 70.49 19.90
C LEU A 714 19.88 71.26 20.22
N GLY A 715 19.71 71.67 21.48
CA GLY A 715 18.75 72.69 21.90
C GLY A 715 19.30 73.48 23.07
N LEU A 716 19.60 74.76 22.83
CA LEU A 716 20.34 75.67 23.71
C LEU A 716 19.69 75.91 25.08
N VAL A 717 20.58 76.07 26.07
CA VAL A 717 20.35 76.65 27.40
C VAL A 717 19.99 78.14 27.28
N GLY A 718 18.81 78.51 27.77
CA GLY A 718 18.44 79.88 28.11
C GLY A 718 18.61 80.11 29.62
N ARG A 719 19.58 80.95 30.01
CA ARG A 719 19.72 81.50 31.38
C ARG A 719 18.78 82.70 31.58
N ARG A 720 18.08 82.75 32.73
CA ARG A 720 17.79 83.95 33.57
C ARG A 720 17.22 83.45 34.91
N ARG A 721 18.00 83.49 35.99
CA ARG A 721 18.05 84.49 37.10
C ARG A 721 16.80 84.54 38.00
N ARG A 722 17.04 84.11 39.25
CA ARG A 722 16.53 84.54 40.58
C ARG A 722 15.02 84.71 40.75
N ASP A 723 14.43 83.91 41.62
CA ASP A 723 14.35 84.21 43.06
C ASP A 723 14.70 82.96 43.88
#